data_AF-A0A1H4MKU7-F1
#
_entry.id   AF-A0A1H4MKU7-F1
#
_cell.length_a   1.000
_cell.length_b   1.000
_cell.length_c   1.000
_cell.angle_alpha   90.00
_cell.angle_beta   90.00
_cell.angle_gamma   90.00
#
_symmetry.space_group_name_H-M   'P 1'
#
loop_
_entity.id
_entity.type
_entity.pdbx_description
1 polymer ?
#
loop_
_entity_poly.entity_id
_entity_poly.type
_entity_poly.pdbx_seq_one_letter_code
_entity_poly.pdbx_strand_id
1 'polypeptide(L)'
;MTFYDVLAALWRRKWTIIAVTLLAGICAVVYLQRQSPNFESSTLVRLNPTMTNALNSGVLQGISVDVDPAVITTPDVIDDAATALHMSSASLAASITPSILETTSPLTVSISITGTAADPRTAQRLVSVTTSAYTSYLEGIITNAVAELQSQLSDATEQAKEYQNQLSRNPGNQIAQTNLTTVLSRINTLNMSVADLQTAGPPASVTRPASFGSSTNPSAFNIAGVGILCGLIAGAGIALVRDRFDDRLRTIEEMERTTDITVLGFLPRDRAVARKRVLLPAAGGTSVGIREGIRSLRTTVQVLLPQGKGVVAITSVEPADGKTFVSANLAVSFARAGRKVILVAGDLRRPQLDVYFSDAMGGPGLGGLLTGSADQQLRQSEILDALQTTTHPGLRLLPPGAIAREPADALAGANLPRLIRTLADSADLVIVDTPPALTLADASVLASSADGTIVIATVDRTRRAHLADVVDTLKVNGATMFGVIANRSRKRAPKSYVSYYSSEHEVATDKPDTRVAHANSARAGKGAADNEADPSAPVMSVSTRPDRDSNVPPPGATLPDRVLFVCSANECRSPFAEEIAKREAAGLPVQFSSAGIRAASRSVSTTAREHARDLGIDLSGHRSKPVSPASLGEYDLILALSRENARSLLAESPDVAPRLFTLKQFARWISVHDRPADKALGAWLDEQDDTPRVAEFLGSNPEDDVNDPMGMPLKYWRLMSDELADSIDDVIRGLYHHEVAQPQT
;
A
#
# COMPACT_ATOMS: atom_id res chain seq x y z
N MET A 1 5.29 14.15 1.52
CA MET A 1 5.08 12.69 1.59
C MET A 1 5.62 12.23 2.93
N THR A 2 4.79 11.61 3.73
CA THR A 2 5.21 10.94 4.97
C THR A 2 5.96 9.65 4.63
N PHE A 3 6.69 9.09 5.60
CA PHE A 3 7.35 7.79 5.44
C PHE A 3 6.37 6.67 5.05
N TYR A 4 5.15 6.72 5.60
CA TYR A 4 4.08 5.80 5.27
C TYR A 4 3.64 5.90 3.80
N ASP A 5 3.62 7.11 3.22
CA ASP A 5 3.26 7.32 1.81
C ASP A 5 4.26 6.65 0.86
N VAL A 6 5.56 6.78 1.18
CA VAL A 6 6.65 6.18 0.40
C VAL A 6 6.56 4.65 0.45
N LEU A 7 6.38 4.08 1.65
CA LEU A 7 6.28 2.63 1.80
C LEU A 7 5.04 2.08 1.08
N ALA A 8 3.91 2.78 1.17
CA ALA A 8 2.70 2.41 0.47
C ALA A 8 2.87 2.49 -1.07
N ALA A 9 3.60 3.49 -1.58
CA ALA A 9 3.91 3.64 -3.00
C ALA A 9 4.76 2.47 -3.53
N LEU A 10 5.81 2.12 -2.81
CA LEU A 10 6.67 0.97 -3.15
C LEU A 10 5.87 -0.34 -3.13
N TRP A 11 5.02 -0.55 -2.13
CA TRP A 11 4.21 -1.76 -2.02
C TRP A 11 3.19 -1.90 -3.16
N ARG A 12 2.56 -0.79 -3.59
CA ARG A 12 1.64 -0.77 -4.73
C ARG A 12 2.33 -1.15 -6.03
N ARG A 13 3.57 -0.71 -6.21
CA ARG A 13 4.36 -0.89 -7.44
C ARG A 13 5.41 -1.99 -7.33
N LYS A 14 5.26 -2.92 -6.36
CA LYS A 14 6.20 -4.02 -6.12
C LYS A 14 6.53 -4.84 -7.36
N TRP A 15 5.58 -5.01 -8.28
CA TRP A 15 5.80 -5.72 -9.53
C TRP A 15 6.73 -4.98 -10.49
N THR A 16 6.72 -3.64 -10.48
CA THR A 16 7.69 -2.83 -11.22
C THR A 16 9.09 -3.00 -10.63
N ILE A 17 9.21 -2.98 -9.30
CA ILE A 17 10.48 -3.21 -8.62
C ILE A 17 11.02 -4.59 -8.97
N ILE A 18 10.20 -5.64 -8.79
CA ILE A 18 10.55 -7.03 -9.10
C ILE A 18 10.99 -7.18 -10.57
N ALA A 19 10.25 -6.60 -11.52
CA ALA A 19 10.56 -6.71 -12.94
C ALA A 19 11.91 -6.04 -13.29
N VAL A 20 12.19 -4.86 -12.74
CA VAL A 20 13.45 -4.14 -12.97
C VAL A 20 14.63 -4.85 -12.30
N THR A 21 14.44 -5.38 -11.09
CA THR A 21 15.45 -6.19 -10.40
C THR A 21 15.75 -7.49 -11.15
N LEU A 22 14.72 -8.18 -11.67
CA LEU A 22 14.90 -9.38 -12.50
C LEU A 22 15.67 -9.05 -13.79
N LEU A 23 15.31 -7.96 -14.47
CA LEU A 23 16.01 -7.51 -15.67
C LEU A 23 17.50 -7.23 -15.39
N ALA A 24 17.81 -6.51 -14.31
CA ALA A 24 19.18 -6.25 -13.89
C ALA A 24 19.95 -7.55 -13.57
N GLY A 25 19.29 -8.52 -12.93
CA GLY A 25 19.85 -9.85 -12.69
C GLY A 25 20.14 -10.62 -13.99
N ILE A 26 19.24 -10.58 -14.96
CA ILE A 26 19.47 -11.18 -16.28
C ILE A 26 20.65 -10.52 -16.98
N CYS A 27 20.74 -9.19 -16.95
CA CYS A 27 21.89 -8.46 -17.50
C CYS A 27 23.20 -8.87 -16.82
N ALA A 28 23.21 -9.05 -15.50
CA ALA A 28 24.37 -9.52 -14.75
C ALA A 28 24.79 -10.95 -15.16
N VAL A 29 23.83 -11.86 -15.35
CA VAL A 29 24.10 -13.23 -15.82
C VAL A 29 24.64 -13.22 -17.25
N VAL A 30 24.05 -12.44 -18.16
CA VAL A 30 24.52 -12.32 -19.54
C VAL A 30 25.93 -11.71 -19.58
N TYR A 31 26.21 -10.74 -18.72
CA TYR A 31 27.55 -10.17 -18.56
C TYR A 31 28.57 -11.23 -18.12
N LEU A 32 28.23 -12.02 -17.08
CA LEU A 32 29.07 -13.12 -16.61
C LEU A 32 29.31 -14.20 -17.68
N GLN A 33 28.31 -14.50 -18.51
CA GLN A 33 28.45 -15.48 -19.60
C GLN A 33 29.32 -14.97 -20.76
N ARG A 34 29.42 -13.64 -20.95
CA ARG A 34 30.28 -13.03 -21.98
C ARG A 34 31.69 -12.75 -21.49
N GLN A 35 31.94 -12.81 -20.19
CA GLN A 35 33.25 -12.57 -19.62
C GLN A 35 34.17 -13.76 -19.90
N SER A 36 35.27 -13.51 -20.62
CA SER A 36 36.29 -14.53 -20.84
C SER A 36 36.96 -14.91 -19.51
N PRO A 37 37.04 -16.19 -19.16
CA PRO A 37 37.71 -16.62 -17.96
C PRO A 37 39.21 -16.37 -18.09
N ASN A 38 39.80 -15.60 -17.17
CA ASN A 38 41.25 -15.41 -17.10
C ASN A 38 41.76 -16.12 -15.84
N PHE A 39 42.68 -17.06 -16.03
CA PHE A 39 43.33 -17.78 -14.95
C PHE A 39 44.80 -17.44 -14.92
N GLU A 40 45.32 -17.25 -13.71
CA GLU A 40 46.71 -16.92 -13.46
C GLU A 40 47.39 -18.05 -12.66
N SER A 41 48.54 -18.51 -13.14
CA SER A 41 49.43 -19.44 -12.44
C SER A 41 50.80 -18.78 -12.24
N SER A 42 51.47 -19.10 -11.15
CA SER A 42 52.82 -18.60 -10.88
C SER A 42 53.71 -19.71 -10.34
N THR A 43 55.00 -19.60 -10.65
CA THR A 43 56.08 -20.45 -10.14
C THR A 43 57.15 -19.57 -9.51
N LEU A 44 58.01 -20.18 -8.69
CA LEU A 44 59.10 -19.45 -8.02
C LEU A 44 60.40 -20.24 -8.18
N VAL A 45 61.33 -19.65 -8.93
CA VAL A 45 62.65 -20.20 -9.25
C VAL A 45 63.69 -19.49 -8.41
N ARG A 46 64.55 -20.23 -7.73
CA ARG A 46 65.65 -19.66 -6.93
C ARG A 46 66.98 -19.97 -7.60
N LEU A 47 67.74 -18.92 -7.89
CA LEU A 47 69.09 -19.02 -8.42
C LEU A 47 70.08 -19.37 -7.31
N ASN A 48 71.11 -20.15 -7.63
CA ASN A 48 72.22 -20.39 -6.70
C ASN A 48 73.08 -19.11 -6.55
N PRO A 49 73.99 -19.05 -5.56
CA PRO A 49 74.81 -17.85 -5.34
C PRO A 49 75.68 -17.46 -6.53
N THR A 50 76.19 -18.44 -7.26
CA THR A 50 77.00 -18.22 -8.46
C THR A 50 76.21 -17.52 -9.57
N MET A 51 75.00 -17.99 -9.85
CA MET A 51 74.09 -17.37 -10.81
C MET A 51 73.53 -16.03 -10.33
N THR A 52 73.34 -15.88 -9.03
CA THR A 52 72.95 -14.59 -8.43
C THR A 52 74.04 -13.54 -8.64
N ASN A 53 75.31 -13.91 -8.50
CA ASN A 53 76.44 -13.02 -8.80
C ASN A 53 76.53 -12.71 -10.30
N ALA A 54 76.29 -13.70 -11.16
CA ALA A 54 76.27 -13.51 -12.61
C ALA A 54 75.14 -12.57 -13.05
N LEU A 55 73.95 -12.68 -12.46
CA LEU A 55 72.83 -11.76 -12.70
C LEU A 55 73.19 -10.30 -12.35
N ASN A 56 73.89 -10.07 -11.24
CA ASN A 56 74.27 -8.73 -10.81
C ASN A 56 75.44 -8.13 -11.59
N SER A 57 76.35 -8.96 -12.11
CA SER A 57 77.60 -8.52 -12.75
C SER A 57 77.62 -8.66 -14.27
N GLY A 58 76.70 -9.43 -14.85
CA GLY A 58 76.70 -9.81 -16.28
C GLY A 58 77.83 -10.77 -16.67
N VAL A 59 78.60 -11.27 -15.71
CA VAL A 59 79.81 -12.07 -15.95
C VAL A 59 79.85 -13.27 -15.00
N LEU A 60 80.08 -14.45 -15.57
CA LEU A 60 80.27 -15.71 -14.86
C LEU A 60 81.73 -16.14 -15.02
N GLN A 61 82.54 -16.01 -13.95
CA GLN A 61 83.97 -16.41 -13.96
C GLN A 61 84.78 -15.80 -15.13
N GLY A 62 84.51 -14.55 -15.48
CA GLY A 62 85.18 -13.84 -16.58
C GLY A 62 84.52 -13.99 -17.97
N ILE A 63 83.45 -14.79 -18.08
CA ILE A 63 82.70 -15.00 -19.32
C ILE A 63 81.39 -14.20 -19.26
N SER A 64 81.10 -13.39 -20.28
CA SER A 64 79.84 -12.63 -20.35
C SER A 64 78.65 -13.57 -20.53
N VAL A 65 77.63 -13.42 -19.68
CA VAL A 65 76.42 -14.26 -19.69
C VAL A 65 75.18 -13.41 -19.47
N ASP A 66 74.05 -13.81 -20.05
CA ASP A 66 72.76 -13.16 -19.82
C ASP A 66 71.89 -14.03 -18.93
N VAL A 67 71.66 -13.56 -17.70
CA VAL A 67 70.89 -14.27 -16.66
C VAL A 67 69.61 -13.48 -16.31
N ASP A 68 69.39 -12.33 -16.95
CA ASP A 68 68.26 -11.46 -16.65
C ASP A 68 66.93 -12.20 -16.88
N PRO A 69 65.94 -12.10 -15.97
CA PRO A 69 64.62 -12.69 -16.18
C PRO A 69 63.93 -12.25 -17.48
N ALA A 70 64.29 -11.10 -18.05
CA ALA A 70 63.79 -10.66 -19.36
C ALA A 70 64.09 -11.67 -20.48
N VAL A 71 65.21 -12.40 -20.38
CA VAL A 71 65.61 -13.46 -21.32
C VAL A 71 64.56 -14.55 -21.44
N ILE A 72 63.74 -14.79 -20.41
CA ILE A 72 62.64 -15.77 -20.44
C ILE A 72 61.66 -15.50 -21.60
N THR A 73 61.50 -14.23 -21.99
CA THR A 73 60.61 -13.83 -23.09
C THR A 73 61.31 -13.69 -24.44
N THR A 74 62.61 -13.93 -24.50
CA THR A 74 63.43 -13.86 -25.73
C THR A 74 63.45 -15.21 -26.47
N PRO A 75 63.76 -15.22 -27.78
CA PRO A 75 63.82 -16.45 -28.59
C PRO A 75 64.69 -17.55 -27.98
N ASP A 76 65.78 -17.20 -27.29
CA ASP A 76 66.73 -18.15 -26.70
C ASP A 76 66.13 -19.08 -25.65
N VAL A 77 65.01 -18.68 -25.02
CA VAL A 77 64.30 -19.50 -24.00
C VAL A 77 62.89 -19.85 -24.48
N ILE A 78 62.22 -18.91 -25.13
CA ILE A 78 60.78 -19.05 -25.39
C ILE A 78 60.47 -19.95 -26.58
N ASP A 79 61.39 -20.11 -27.55
CA ASP A 79 61.16 -20.94 -28.74
C ASP A 79 61.07 -22.44 -28.38
N ASP A 80 61.91 -22.88 -27.44
CA ASP A 80 61.87 -24.25 -26.89
C ASP A 80 60.55 -24.51 -26.17
N ALA A 81 60.12 -23.56 -25.33
CA ALA A 81 58.85 -23.63 -24.63
C ALA A 81 57.65 -23.58 -25.60
N ALA A 82 57.69 -22.73 -26.62
CA ALA A 82 56.66 -22.57 -27.64
C ALA A 82 56.49 -23.85 -28.46
N THR A 83 57.60 -24.49 -28.82
CA THR A 83 57.62 -25.77 -29.53
C THR A 83 56.97 -26.88 -28.71
N ALA A 84 57.30 -26.97 -27.41
CA ALA A 84 56.71 -27.95 -26.49
C ALA A 84 55.21 -27.72 -26.19
N LEU A 85 54.72 -26.48 -26.36
CA LEU A 85 53.33 -26.10 -26.16
C LEU A 85 52.51 -26.06 -27.47
N HIS A 86 53.14 -26.21 -28.63
CA HIS A 86 52.52 -26.03 -29.95
C HIS A 86 51.86 -24.63 -30.11
N MET A 87 52.52 -23.59 -29.62
CA MET A 87 52.06 -22.20 -29.67
C MET A 87 53.10 -21.32 -30.38
N SER A 88 52.71 -20.12 -30.81
CA SER A 88 53.69 -19.16 -31.36
C SER A 88 54.46 -18.47 -30.23
N SER A 89 55.76 -18.27 -30.43
CA SER A 89 56.65 -17.57 -29.48
C SER A 89 56.10 -16.21 -29.06
N ALA A 90 55.52 -15.44 -30.00
CA ALA A 90 54.89 -14.15 -29.72
C ALA A 90 53.65 -14.26 -28.80
N SER A 91 52.80 -15.28 -28.98
CA SER A 91 51.63 -15.51 -28.13
C SER A 91 52.02 -15.95 -26.72
N LEU A 92 53.08 -16.75 -26.61
CA LEU A 92 53.63 -17.23 -25.35
C LEU A 92 54.29 -16.07 -24.59
N ALA A 93 55.09 -15.24 -25.27
CA ALA A 93 55.75 -14.07 -24.69
C ALA A 93 54.73 -13.08 -24.11
N ALA A 94 53.62 -12.84 -24.82
CA ALA A 94 52.55 -11.96 -24.34
C ALA A 94 51.79 -12.50 -23.13
N SER A 95 51.86 -13.82 -22.89
CA SER A 95 51.11 -14.50 -21.82
C SER A 95 51.96 -14.74 -20.56
N ILE A 96 53.25 -14.39 -20.58
CA ILE A 96 54.21 -14.63 -19.51
C ILE A 96 54.77 -13.30 -19.02
N THR A 97 54.88 -13.15 -17.72
CA THR A 97 55.53 -12.00 -17.10
C THR A 97 56.54 -12.49 -16.07
N PRO A 98 57.85 -12.38 -16.35
CA PRO A 98 58.89 -12.65 -15.38
C PRO A 98 59.07 -11.43 -14.46
N SER A 99 59.33 -11.68 -13.17
CA SER A 99 59.61 -10.62 -12.19
C SER A 99 60.61 -11.09 -11.14
N ILE A 100 61.48 -10.19 -10.68
CA ILE A 100 62.40 -10.45 -9.58
C ILE A 100 61.65 -10.19 -8.27
N LEU A 101 61.64 -11.17 -7.36
CA LEU A 101 61.19 -10.97 -6.00
C LEU A 101 62.39 -10.54 -5.16
N GLU A 102 62.27 -9.40 -4.47
CA GLU A 102 63.27 -9.00 -3.47
C GLU A 102 63.40 -10.08 -2.40
N THR A 103 64.59 -10.68 -2.30
CA THR A 103 64.89 -11.72 -1.31
C THR A 103 65.56 -11.12 -0.08
N THR A 104 65.23 -11.65 1.09
CA THR A 104 65.82 -11.23 2.38
C THR A 104 67.28 -11.64 2.56
N SER A 105 67.81 -12.51 1.68
CA SER A 105 69.18 -13.00 1.73
C SER A 105 70.00 -12.40 0.59
N PRO A 106 71.13 -11.71 0.88
CA PRO A 106 71.94 -11.04 -0.15
C PRO A 106 72.66 -12.00 -1.11
N LEU A 107 72.53 -13.31 -0.90
CA LEU A 107 73.28 -14.36 -1.60
C LEU A 107 72.45 -15.17 -2.60
N THR A 108 71.12 -15.01 -2.65
CA THR A 108 70.27 -15.77 -3.58
C THR A 108 69.09 -14.94 -4.06
N VAL A 109 68.88 -14.86 -5.37
CA VAL A 109 67.73 -14.19 -5.99
C VAL A 109 66.64 -15.19 -6.36
N SER A 110 65.38 -14.78 -6.17
CA SER A 110 64.21 -15.54 -6.58
C SER A 110 63.47 -14.83 -7.70
N ILE A 111 63.14 -15.58 -8.76
CA ILE A 111 62.42 -15.11 -9.93
C ILE A 111 61.02 -15.73 -9.91
N SER A 112 60.00 -14.89 -10.01
CA SER A 112 58.63 -15.35 -10.24
C SER A 112 58.30 -15.30 -11.72
N ILE A 113 57.78 -16.42 -12.24
CA ILE A 113 57.25 -16.48 -13.60
C ILE A 113 55.74 -16.65 -13.47
N THR A 114 55.01 -15.65 -13.93
CA THR A 114 53.54 -15.63 -13.91
C THR A 114 53.02 -15.81 -15.33
N GLY A 115 52.02 -16.66 -15.50
CA GLY A 115 51.39 -16.92 -16.79
C GLY A 115 49.87 -16.85 -16.73
N THR A 116 49.27 -16.24 -17.76
CA THR A 116 47.82 -16.09 -17.88
C THR A 116 47.25 -16.91 -19.03
N ALA A 117 46.15 -17.64 -18.82
CA ALA A 117 45.46 -18.38 -19.88
C ALA A 117 43.95 -18.47 -19.63
N ALA A 118 43.20 -18.90 -20.66
CA ALA A 118 41.75 -19.08 -20.60
C ALA A 118 41.31 -20.33 -19.82
N ASP A 119 42.24 -21.28 -19.58
CA ASP A 119 41.99 -22.51 -18.85
C ASP A 119 43.02 -22.69 -17.71
N PRO A 120 42.62 -23.15 -16.51
CA PRO A 120 43.53 -23.29 -15.38
C PRO A 120 44.68 -24.28 -15.61
N ARG A 121 44.45 -25.36 -16.38
CA ARG A 121 45.48 -26.37 -16.66
C ARG A 121 46.44 -25.84 -17.71
N THR A 122 45.93 -25.10 -18.69
CA THR A 122 46.77 -24.42 -19.68
C THR A 122 47.67 -23.38 -19.01
N ALA A 123 47.15 -22.58 -18.07
CA ALA A 123 47.96 -21.61 -17.32
C ALA A 123 49.10 -22.30 -16.54
N GLN A 124 48.79 -23.39 -15.83
CA GLN A 124 49.80 -24.18 -15.11
C GLN A 124 50.84 -24.79 -16.06
N ARG A 125 50.42 -25.38 -17.17
CA ARG A 125 51.31 -26.01 -18.15
C ARG A 125 52.22 -24.99 -18.81
N LEU A 126 51.69 -23.82 -19.17
CA LEU A 126 52.43 -22.71 -19.76
C LEU A 126 53.56 -22.26 -18.84
N VAL A 127 53.27 -22.02 -17.57
CA VAL A 127 54.27 -21.64 -16.57
C VAL A 127 55.27 -22.75 -16.32
N SER A 128 54.82 -24.01 -16.18
CA SER A 128 55.69 -25.17 -15.93
C SER A 128 56.67 -25.40 -17.08
N VAL A 129 56.22 -25.38 -18.33
CA VAL A 129 57.07 -25.62 -19.51
C VAL A 129 58.06 -24.47 -19.70
N THR A 130 57.62 -23.23 -19.53
CA THR A 130 58.51 -22.06 -19.59
C THR A 130 59.58 -22.12 -18.50
N THR A 131 59.19 -22.52 -17.29
CA THR A 131 60.15 -22.70 -16.18
C THR A 131 61.21 -23.73 -16.55
N SER A 132 60.81 -24.87 -17.11
CA SER A 132 61.73 -25.92 -17.54
C SER A 132 62.66 -25.47 -18.68
N ALA A 133 62.15 -24.68 -19.63
CA ALA A 133 62.98 -24.10 -20.69
C ALA A 133 64.02 -23.13 -20.12
N TYR A 134 63.61 -22.24 -19.19
CA TYR A 134 64.52 -21.30 -18.54
C TYR A 134 65.60 -22.02 -17.70
N THR A 135 65.23 -23.05 -16.93
CA THR A 135 66.23 -23.82 -16.17
C THR A 135 67.22 -24.53 -17.09
N SER A 136 66.74 -25.07 -18.24
CA SER A 136 67.60 -25.72 -19.24
C SER A 136 68.56 -24.72 -19.89
N TYR A 137 68.10 -23.51 -20.19
CA TYR A 137 68.93 -22.41 -20.70
C TYR A 137 70.07 -22.06 -19.73
N LEU A 138 69.76 -21.91 -18.44
CA LEU A 138 70.76 -21.62 -17.40
C LEU A 138 71.78 -22.76 -17.24
N GLU A 139 71.36 -24.02 -17.38
CA GLU A 139 72.28 -25.18 -17.41
C GLU A 139 73.19 -25.16 -18.63
N GLY A 140 72.67 -24.74 -19.78
CA GLY A 140 73.45 -24.50 -21.01
C GLY A 140 74.54 -23.44 -20.81
N ILE A 141 74.23 -22.34 -20.12
CA ILE A 141 75.21 -21.29 -19.78
C ILE A 141 76.37 -21.88 -18.97
N ILE A 142 76.08 -22.63 -17.90
CA ILE A 142 77.15 -23.25 -17.09
C ILE A 142 77.97 -24.22 -17.94
N THR A 143 77.31 -25.04 -18.75
CA THR A 143 77.99 -26.06 -19.58
C THR A 143 78.94 -25.39 -20.57
N ASN A 144 78.50 -24.33 -21.24
CA ASN A 144 79.33 -23.56 -22.17
C ASN A 144 80.47 -22.84 -21.44
N ALA A 145 80.21 -22.27 -20.27
CA ALA A 145 81.23 -21.60 -19.46
C ALA A 145 82.32 -22.57 -18.96
N VAL A 146 81.93 -23.77 -18.51
CA VAL A 146 82.87 -24.82 -18.10
C VAL A 146 83.70 -25.30 -19.29
N ALA A 147 83.09 -25.50 -20.46
CA ALA A 147 83.81 -25.90 -21.67
C ALA A 147 84.85 -24.85 -22.10
N GLU A 148 84.49 -23.57 -22.05
CA GLU A 148 85.39 -22.45 -22.35
C GLU A 148 86.56 -22.37 -21.34
N LEU A 149 86.28 -22.47 -20.04
CA LEU A 149 87.32 -22.48 -19.01
C LEU A 149 88.25 -23.69 -19.12
N GLN A 150 87.72 -24.86 -19.48
CA GLN A 150 88.52 -26.07 -19.74
C GLN A 150 89.42 -25.90 -20.97
N SER A 151 88.91 -25.26 -22.03
CA SER A 151 89.71 -24.89 -23.21
C SER A 151 90.87 -23.98 -22.82
N GLN A 152 90.60 -22.90 -22.07
CA GLN A 152 91.63 -21.98 -21.59
C GLN A 152 92.64 -22.65 -20.64
N LEU A 153 92.19 -23.62 -19.84
CA LEU A 153 93.06 -24.42 -18.97
C LEU A 153 94.00 -25.30 -19.78
N SER A 154 93.49 -25.93 -20.85
CA SER A 154 94.30 -26.73 -21.78
C SER A 154 95.38 -25.88 -22.44
N ASP A 155 95.01 -24.71 -22.98
CA ASP A 155 95.93 -23.77 -23.63
C ASP A 155 97.01 -23.26 -22.66
N ALA A 156 96.61 -22.89 -21.43
CA ALA A 156 97.55 -22.45 -20.40
C ALA A 156 98.52 -23.57 -19.99
N THR A 157 98.04 -24.82 -19.92
CA THR A 157 98.87 -25.99 -19.63
C THR A 157 99.89 -26.24 -20.73
N GLU A 158 99.52 -26.06 -21.99
CA GLU A 158 100.44 -26.16 -23.13
C GLU A 158 101.50 -25.05 -23.11
N GLN A 159 101.11 -23.81 -22.84
CA GLN A 159 102.05 -22.69 -22.67
C GLN A 159 103.04 -22.92 -21.50
N ALA A 160 102.57 -23.48 -20.38
CA ALA A 160 103.43 -23.83 -19.25
C ALA A 160 104.50 -24.86 -19.64
N LYS A 161 104.12 -25.90 -20.41
CA LYS A 161 105.07 -26.89 -20.93
C LYS A 161 106.11 -26.26 -21.86
N GLU A 162 105.71 -25.33 -22.71
CA GLU A 162 106.63 -24.63 -23.61
C GLU A 162 107.65 -23.79 -22.83
N TYR A 163 107.22 -22.98 -21.86
CA TYR A 163 108.15 -22.23 -21.02
C TYR A 163 109.06 -23.16 -20.19
N GLN A 164 108.56 -24.29 -19.70
CA GLN A 164 109.37 -25.30 -19.00
C GLN A 164 110.45 -25.93 -19.91
N ASN A 165 110.11 -26.20 -21.18
CA ASN A 165 111.06 -26.68 -22.18
C ASN A 165 112.14 -25.62 -22.49
N GLN A 166 111.77 -24.34 -22.58
CA GLN A 166 112.72 -23.23 -22.76
C GLN A 166 113.68 -23.07 -21.58
N LEU A 167 113.17 -23.18 -20.35
CA LEU A 167 113.99 -23.19 -19.11
C LEU A 167 114.93 -24.39 -19.05
N SER A 168 114.50 -25.55 -19.53
CA SER A 168 115.35 -26.76 -19.62
C SER A 168 116.50 -26.58 -20.62
N ARG A 169 116.30 -25.78 -21.69
CA ARG A 169 117.33 -25.46 -22.69
C ARG A 169 118.25 -24.32 -22.26
N ASN A 170 117.77 -23.36 -21.47
CA ASN A 170 118.56 -22.23 -20.97
C ASN A 170 118.17 -21.84 -19.52
N PRO A 171 118.88 -22.38 -18.50
CA PRO A 171 118.53 -22.19 -17.09
C PRO A 171 118.65 -20.74 -16.57
N GLY A 172 119.33 -19.84 -17.30
CA GLY A 172 119.52 -18.44 -16.90
C GLY A 172 118.42 -17.47 -17.36
N ASN A 173 117.38 -17.94 -18.06
CA ASN A 173 116.35 -17.09 -18.65
C ASN A 173 115.29 -16.63 -17.61
N GLN A 174 115.53 -15.49 -16.97
CA GLN A 174 114.63 -14.90 -15.95
C GLN A 174 113.22 -14.57 -16.49
N ILE A 175 113.09 -14.25 -17.78
CA ILE A 175 111.81 -13.93 -18.41
C ILE A 175 110.94 -15.19 -18.50
N ALA A 176 111.52 -16.31 -18.93
CA ALA A 176 110.81 -17.60 -19.00
C ALA A 176 110.38 -18.08 -17.60
N GLN A 177 111.20 -17.86 -16.56
CA GLN A 177 110.86 -18.20 -15.18
C GLN A 177 109.69 -17.37 -14.64
N THR A 178 109.66 -16.08 -14.95
CA THR A 178 108.56 -15.17 -14.56
C THR A 178 107.28 -15.56 -15.29
N ASN A 179 107.33 -15.75 -16.61
CA ASN A 179 106.17 -16.15 -17.42
C ASN A 179 105.61 -17.51 -16.99
N LEU A 180 106.46 -18.49 -16.68
CA LEU A 180 106.03 -19.79 -16.17
C LEU A 180 105.27 -19.62 -14.84
N THR A 181 105.77 -18.79 -13.92
CA THR A 181 105.12 -18.52 -12.63
C THR A 181 103.75 -17.86 -12.82
N THR A 182 103.64 -16.89 -13.74
CA THR A 182 102.37 -16.25 -14.10
C THR A 182 101.37 -17.24 -14.69
N VAL A 183 101.80 -18.11 -15.61
CA VAL A 183 100.92 -19.13 -16.21
C VAL A 183 100.49 -20.18 -15.18
N LEU A 184 101.37 -20.62 -14.28
CA LEU A 184 101.01 -21.54 -13.19
C LEU A 184 99.97 -20.93 -12.24
N SER A 185 100.11 -19.63 -11.91
CA SER A 185 99.09 -18.91 -11.13
C SER A 185 97.75 -18.81 -11.88
N ARG A 186 97.78 -18.60 -13.20
CA ARG A 186 96.58 -18.63 -14.05
C ARG A 186 95.92 -20.01 -14.10
N ILE A 187 96.70 -21.09 -14.22
CA ILE A 187 96.21 -22.48 -14.18
C ILE A 187 95.50 -22.76 -12.85
N ASN A 188 96.10 -22.37 -11.72
CA ASN A 188 95.47 -22.53 -10.41
C ASN A 188 94.14 -21.76 -10.32
N THR A 189 94.10 -20.54 -10.86
CA THR A 189 92.88 -19.72 -10.89
C THR A 189 91.79 -20.36 -11.75
N LEU A 190 92.13 -20.82 -12.96
CA LEU A 190 91.19 -21.50 -13.86
C LEU A 190 90.67 -22.82 -13.26
N ASN A 191 91.52 -23.60 -12.59
CA ASN A 191 91.11 -24.81 -11.88
C ASN A 191 90.10 -24.50 -10.75
N MET A 192 90.31 -23.42 -9.99
CA MET A 192 89.35 -22.98 -8.98
C MET A 192 88.03 -22.55 -9.62
N SER A 193 88.05 -21.76 -10.71
CA SER A 193 86.83 -21.35 -11.42
C SER A 193 86.04 -22.54 -11.99
N VAL A 194 86.72 -23.56 -12.55
CA VAL A 194 86.05 -24.79 -13.02
C VAL A 194 85.45 -25.57 -11.85
N ALA A 195 86.19 -25.73 -10.76
CA ALA A 195 85.72 -26.44 -9.57
C ALA A 195 84.51 -25.72 -8.92
N ASP A 196 84.53 -24.39 -8.87
CA ASP A 196 83.43 -23.57 -8.33
C ASP A 196 82.15 -23.79 -9.14
N LEU A 197 82.21 -23.78 -10.48
CA LEU A 197 81.03 -24.02 -11.33
C LEU A 197 80.51 -25.45 -11.21
N GLN A 198 81.40 -26.45 -11.12
CA GLN A 198 81.02 -27.85 -11.01
C GLN A 198 80.44 -28.22 -9.64
N THR A 199 80.85 -27.52 -8.57
CA THR A 199 80.39 -27.78 -7.19
C THR A 199 79.23 -26.89 -6.75
N ALA A 200 78.87 -25.85 -7.51
CA ALA A 200 77.77 -24.92 -7.22
C ALA A 200 76.36 -25.55 -7.27
N GLY A 201 76.24 -26.81 -7.72
CA GLY A 201 74.96 -27.49 -7.91
C GLY A 201 74.15 -26.93 -9.09
N PRO A 202 72.86 -27.27 -9.21
CA PRO A 202 72.01 -26.76 -10.28
C PRO A 202 71.96 -25.23 -10.28
N PRO A 203 72.02 -24.58 -11.46
CA PRO A 203 72.01 -23.11 -11.56
C PRO A 203 70.75 -22.46 -10.98
N ALA A 204 69.64 -23.19 -11.08
CA ALA A 204 68.34 -22.79 -10.62
C ALA A 204 67.60 -23.96 -9.97
N SER A 205 66.79 -23.66 -8.96
CA SER A 205 65.94 -24.65 -8.27
C SER A 205 64.52 -24.12 -8.16
N VAL A 206 63.54 -24.94 -8.58
CA VAL A 206 62.12 -24.59 -8.45
C VAL A 206 61.71 -24.74 -6.98
N THR A 207 61.48 -23.61 -6.31
CA THR A 207 61.14 -23.55 -4.89
C THR A 207 59.63 -23.70 -4.67
N ARG A 208 58.82 -23.20 -5.62
CA ARG A 208 57.37 -23.43 -5.66
C ARG A 208 56.99 -23.84 -7.08
N PRO A 209 56.51 -25.08 -7.31
CA PRO A 209 56.07 -25.49 -8.62
C PRO A 209 54.82 -24.71 -9.05
N ALA A 210 54.59 -24.62 -10.36
CA ALA A 210 53.42 -23.95 -10.93
C ALA A 210 52.13 -24.49 -10.31
N SER A 211 51.36 -23.63 -9.66
CA SER A 211 50.08 -24.00 -9.06
C SER A 211 48.97 -24.08 -10.11
N PHE A 212 47.85 -24.71 -9.75
CA PHE A 212 46.64 -24.64 -10.57
C PHE A 212 46.21 -23.18 -10.76
N GLY A 213 45.78 -22.80 -11.96
CA GLY A 213 45.41 -21.42 -12.27
C GLY A 213 44.26 -20.93 -11.39
N SER A 214 44.42 -19.78 -10.74
CA SER A 214 43.37 -19.13 -9.95
C SER A 214 42.64 -18.07 -10.79
N SER A 215 41.32 -17.97 -10.64
CA SER A 215 40.51 -17.02 -11.41
C SER A 215 40.78 -15.60 -10.92
N THR A 216 41.18 -14.72 -11.83
CA THR A 216 41.33 -13.27 -11.56
C THR A 216 40.02 -12.49 -11.78
N ASN A 217 38.97 -13.16 -12.26
CA ASN A 217 37.69 -12.51 -12.49
C ASN A 217 37.00 -12.09 -11.18
N PRO A 218 36.28 -10.95 -11.20
CA PRO A 218 35.37 -10.57 -10.13
C PRO A 218 34.40 -11.72 -9.80
N SER A 219 34.15 -11.93 -8.50
CA SER A 219 33.30 -13.04 -8.07
C SER A 219 31.89 -12.88 -8.65
N ALA A 220 31.34 -13.97 -9.16
CA ALA A 220 29.96 -13.99 -9.70
C ALA A 220 28.95 -13.50 -8.65
N PHE A 221 29.22 -13.78 -7.37
CA PHE A 221 28.40 -13.31 -6.26
C PHE A 221 28.42 -11.77 -6.12
N ASN A 222 29.58 -11.13 -6.26
CA ASN A 222 29.68 -9.67 -6.17
C ASN A 222 28.96 -9.00 -7.35
N ILE A 223 29.13 -9.51 -8.57
CA ILE A 223 28.44 -9.00 -9.76
C ILE A 223 26.93 -9.15 -9.63
N ALA A 224 26.46 -10.32 -9.19
CA ALA A 224 25.04 -10.57 -8.95
C ALA A 224 24.49 -9.66 -7.84
N GLY A 225 25.24 -9.48 -6.75
CA GLY A 225 24.87 -8.59 -5.64
C GLY A 225 24.72 -7.13 -6.08
N VAL A 226 25.69 -6.61 -6.83
CA VAL A 226 25.62 -5.25 -7.41
C VAL A 226 24.44 -5.13 -8.38
N GLY A 227 24.22 -6.11 -9.25
CA GLY A 227 23.10 -6.12 -10.19
C GLY A 227 21.74 -6.07 -9.50
N ILE A 228 21.55 -6.89 -8.45
CA ILE A 228 20.31 -6.90 -7.64
C ILE A 228 20.14 -5.56 -6.93
N LEU A 229 21.19 -5.02 -6.31
CA LEU A 229 21.14 -3.75 -5.59
C LEU A 229 20.78 -2.58 -6.51
N CYS A 230 21.47 -2.47 -7.65
CA CYS A 230 21.17 -1.46 -8.67
C CYS A 230 19.74 -1.61 -9.21
N GLY A 231 19.31 -2.84 -9.49
CA GLY A 231 17.95 -3.11 -9.95
C GLY A 231 16.88 -2.75 -8.93
N LEU A 232 17.12 -2.98 -7.64
CA LEU A 232 16.20 -2.60 -6.55
C LEU A 232 16.12 -1.07 -6.40
N ILE A 233 17.25 -0.37 -6.45
CA ILE A 233 17.31 1.10 -6.37
C ILE A 233 16.58 1.72 -7.58
N ALA A 234 16.92 1.29 -8.80
CA ALA A 234 16.28 1.77 -10.02
C ALA A 234 14.77 1.42 -10.05
N GLY A 235 14.42 0.20 -9.65
CA GLY A 235 13.04 -0.25 -9.56
C GLY A 235 12.21 0.57 -8.57
N ALA A 236 12.78 0.87 -7.39
CA ALA A 236 12.16 1.74 -6.39
C ALA A 236 12.01 3.18 -6.92
N GLY A 237 13.02 3.73 -7.58
CA GLY A 237 12.96 5.05 -8.21
C GLY A 237 11.85 5.16 -9.25
N ILE A 238 11.79 4.20 -10.20
CA ILE A 238 10.75 4.13 -11.22
C ILE A 238 9.36 3.95 -10.58
N ALA A 239 9.25 3.11 -9.56
CA ALA A 239 8.01 2.91 -8.81
C ALA A 239 7.50 4.22 -8.19
N LEU A 240 8.37 5.01 -7.56
CA LEU A 240 8.01 6.29 -6.95
C LEU A 240 7.61 7.33 -8.00
N VAL A 241 8.36 7.45 -9.09
CA VAL A 241 8.03 8.34 -10.22
C VAL A 241 6.65 7.97 -10.79
N ARG A 242 6.41 6.68 -11.04
CA ARG A 242 5.14 6.19 -11.58
C ARG A 242 3.97 6.38 -10.62
N ASP A 243 4.20 6.31 -9.31
CA ASP A 243 3.16 6.59 -8.32
C ASP A 243 2.85 8.09 -8.23
N ARG A 244 3.83 8.98 -8.48
CA ARG A 244 3.62 10.42 -8.52
C ARG A 244 2.79 10.87 -9.73
N PHE A 245 2.92 10.17 -10.86
CA PHE A 245 2.06 10.36 -12.04
C PHE A 245 0.72 9.61 -11.94
N ASP A 246 0.46 8.89 -10.84
CA ASP A 246 -0.84 8.25 -10.61
C ASP A 246 -1.81 9.26 -9.98
N ASP A 247 -2.69 9.81 -10.80
CA ASP A 247 -3.65 10.85 -10.46
C ASP A 247 -4.99 10.30 -9.94
N ARG A 248 -5.06 8.99 -9.67
CA ARG A 248 -6.27 8.33 -9.19
C ARG A 248 -6.61 8.69 -7.74
N LEU A 249 -7.90 8.80 -7.45
CA LEU A 249 -8.47 9.01 -6.13
C LEU A 249 -8.31 7.77 -5.25
N ARG A 250 -7.71 7.93 -4.08
CA ARG A 250 -7.40 6.82 -3.17
C ARG A 250 -8.08 6.96 -1.81
N THR A 251 -8.31 8.19 -1.39
CA THR A 251 -8.85 8.51 -0.06
C THR A 251 -10.09 9.40 -0.17
N ILE A 252 -10.90 9.41 0.90
CA ILE A 252 -12.13 10.22 0.97
C ILE A 252 -11.74 11.70 1.06
N GLU A 253 -10.71 11.96 1.86
CA GLU A 253 -10.12 13.26 2.13
C GLU A 253 -9.56 13.89 0.84
N GLU A 254 -8.99 13.08 -0.07
CA GLU A 254 -8.61 13.54 -1.41
C GLU A 254 -9.82 13.91 -2.28
N MET A 255 -10.95 13.20 -2.18
CA MET A 255 -12.15 13.53 -2.95
C MET A 255 -12.71 14.88 -2.52
N GLU A 256 -12.87 15.09 -1.22
CA GLU A 256 -13.40 16.35 -0.65
C GLU A 256 -12.51 17.53 -1.00
N ARG A 257 -11.18 17.40 -0.83
CA ARG A 257 -10.21 18.45 -1.20
C ARG A 257 -10.15 18.76 -2.70
N THR A 258 -10.58 17.83 -3.55
CA THR A 258 -10.53 18.01 -5.01
C THR A 258 -11.74 18.79 -5.52
N THR A 259 -12.90 18.69 -4.85
CA THR A 259 -14.18 19.20 -5.37
C THR A 259 -14.86 20.24 -4.46
N ASP A 260 -14.35 20.42 -3.24
CA ASP A 260 -15.03 21.14 -2.14
C ASP A 260 -16.47 20.64 -1.90
N ILE A 261 -16.72 19.37 -2.20
CA ILE A 261 -18.02 18.70 -1.99
C ILE A 261 -17.85 17.58 -0.98
N THR A 262 -18.78 17.50 -0.03
CA THR A 262 -18.84 16.45 0.98
C THR A 262 -18.99 15.05 0.36
N VAL A 263 -18.22 14.09 0.87
CA VAL A 263 -18.41 12.68 0.52
C VAL A 263 -19.53 12.10 1.39
N LEU A 264 -20.66 11.71 0.79
CA LEU A 264 -21.85 11.23 1.50
C LEU A 264 -21.64 9.87 2.20
N GLY A 265 -20.71 9.08 1.69
CA GLY A 265 -20.38 7.78 2.22
C GLY A 265 -19.54 6.96 1.26
N PHE A 266 -19.22 5.73 1.66
CA PHE A 266 -18.46 4.80 0.85
C PHE A 266 -19.14 3.44 0.75
N LEU A 267 -19.02 2.81 -0.42
CA LEU A 267 -19.44 1.43 -0.63
C LEU A 267 -18.20 0.53 -0.67
N PRO A 268 -18.08 -0.45 0.25
CA PRO A 268 -16.91 -1.29 0.31
C PRO A 268 -16.82 -2.22 -0.89
N ARG A 269 -15.60 -2.52 -1.35
CA ARG A 269 -15.39 -3.53 -2.38
C ARG A 269 -15.60 -4.94 -1.81
N ASP A 270 -16.77 -5.51 -2.05
CA ASP A 270 -17.05 -6.91 -1.69
C ASP A 270 -16.70 -7.87 -2.84
N ARG A 271 -15.67 -8.70 -2.63
CA ARG A 271 -15.23 -9.70 -3.60
C ARG A 271 -16.25 -10.83 -3.78
N ALA A 272 -17.04 -11.16 -2.76
CA ALA A 272 -18.06 -12.20 -2.83
C ALA A 272 -19.23 -11.73 -3.69
N VAL A 273 -19.69 -10.48 -3.52
CA VAL A 273 -20.71 -9.86 -4.38
C VAL A 273 -20.21 -9.77 -5.82
N ALA A 274 -18.97 -9.32 -6.04
CA ALA A 274 -18.39 -9.26 -7.38
C ALA A 274 -18.26 -10.63 -8.05
N ARG A 275 -17.86 -11.68 -7.30
CA ARG A 275 -17.69 -13.04 -7.84
C ARG A 275 -19.02 -13.74 -8.11
N LYS A 276 -19.99 -13.60 -7.20
CA LYS A 276 -21.33 -14.19 -7.33
C LYS A 276 -22.29 -13.35 -8.19
N ARG A 277 -21.85 -12.19 -8.67
CA ARG A 277 -22.65 -11.22 -9.45
C ARG A 277 -23.99 -10.90 -8.79
N VAL A 278 -23.99 -10.69 -7.47
CA VAL A 278 -25.22 -10.33 -6.75
C VAL A 278 -25.60 -8.90 -7.11
N LEU A 279 -26.75 -8.73 -7.76
CA LEU A 279 -27.19 -7.44 -8.31
C LEU A 279 -27.88 -6.55 -7.27
N LEU A 280 -28.76 -7.14 -6.45
CA LEU A 280 -29.57 -6.42 -5.44
C LEU A 280 -29.28 -6.92 -4.01
N PRO A 281 -28.08 -6.74 -3.45
CA PRO A 281 -27.81 -7.06 -2.05
C PRO A 281 -28.76 -6.35 -1.07
N ALA A 282 -29.32 -5.19 -1.44
CA ALA A 282 -30.33 -4.48 -0.64
C ALA A 282 -31.64 -5.29 -0.47
N ALA A 283 -31.96 -6.20 -1.40
CA ALA A 283 -33.14 -7.07 -1.29
C ALA A 283 -32.95 -8.19 -0.26
N GLY A 284 -31.72 -8.66 -0.04
CA GLY A 284 -31.37 -9.75 0.88
C GLY A 284 -30.04 -10.42 0.53
N GLY A 285 -29.54 -11.30 1.40
CA GLY A 285 -28.35 -12.12 1.14
C GLY A 285 -27.17 -11.93 2.11
N THR A 286 -26.04 -12.59 1.81
CA THR A 286 -24.92 -12.81 2.75
C THR A 286 -23.91 -11.66 2.86
N SER A 287 -24.00 -10.60 2.04
CA SER A 287 -23.07 -9.47 2.12
C SER A 287 -23.52 -8.45 3.17
N VAL A 288 -22.99 -8.56 4.38
CA VAL A 288 -23.26 -7.60 5.47
C VAL A 288 -22.70 -6.21 5.13
N GLY A 289 -21.45 -6.14 4.64
CA GLY A 289 -20.76 -4.86 4.43
C GLY A 289 -21.38 -3.96 3.36
N ILE A 290 -21.83 -4.52 2.22
CA ILE A 290 -22.47 -3.70 1.17
C ILE A 290 -23.88 -3.30 1.58
N ARG A 291 -24.67 -4.20 2.17
CA ARG A 291 -26.01 -3.87 2.69
C ARG A 291 -25.95 -2.68 3.62
N GLU A 292 -24.94 -2.65 4.47
CA GLU A 292 -24.80 -1.58 5.41
C GLU A 292 -24.33 -0.27 4.81
N GLY A 293 -23.37 -0.32 3.88
CA GLY A 293 -23.03 0.86 3.09
C GLY A 293 -24.27 1.46 2.40
N ILE A 294 -25.15 0.62 1.85
CA ILE A 294 -26.41 1.08 1.22
C ILE A 294 -27.38 1.68 2.25
N ARG A 295 -27.52 1.10 3.45
CA ARG A 295 -28.37 1.68 4.52
C ARG A 295 -27.84 3.02 5.03
N SER A 296 -26.52 3.13 5.20
CA SER A 296 -25.87 4.38 5.58
C SER A 296 -26.09 5.45 4.51
N LEU A 297 -25.93 5.10 3.23
CA LEU A 297 -26.26 6.00 2.11
C LEU A 297 -27.73 6.41 2.11
N ARG A 298 -28.67 5.48 2.30
CA ARG A 298 -30.12 5.77 2.42
C ARG A 298 -30.39 6.80 3.50
N THR A 299 -29.83 6.61 4.68
CA THR A 299 -29.98 7.53 5.82
C THR A 299 -29.45 8.92 5.46
N THR A 300 -28.29 8.98 4.82
CA THR A 300 -27.69 10.25 4.37
C THR A 300 -28.56 10.97 3.36
N VAL A 301 -29.08 10.25 2.37
CA VAL A 301 -29.97 10.82 1.34
C VAL A 301 -31.29 11.27 1.97
N GLN A 302 -31.85 10.51 2.92
CA GLN A 302 -33.07 10.89 3.64
C GLN A 302 -32.92 12.21 4.40
N VAL A 303 -31.77 12.41 5.02
CA VAL A 303 -31.42 13.64 5.75
C VAL A 303 -31.23 14.84 4.80
N LEU A 304 -30.75 14.59 3.58
CA LEU A 304 -30.55 15.62 2.56
C LEU A 304 -31.83 16.04 1.84
N LEU A 305 -32.89 15.23 1.90
CA LEU A 305 -34.13 15.48 1.18
C LEU A 305 -35.05 16.43 1.96
N PRO A 306 -35.48 17.57 1.39
CA PRO A 306 -36.42 18.48 2.02
C PRO A 306 -37.75 17.78 2.36
N GLN A 307 -38.20 17.89 3.62
CA GLN A 307 -39.44 17.24 4.10
C GLN A 307 -39.48 15.72 3.84
N GLY A 308 -38.32 15.09 3.63
CA GLY A 308 -38.18 13.69 3.28
C GLY A 308 -38.66 13.33 1.87
N LYS A 309 -39.00 14.29 1.00
CA LYS A 309 -39.42 14.00 -0.39
C LYS A 309 -38.52 14.69 -1.41
N GLY A 310 -38.42 14.11 -2.61
CA GLY A 310 -37.76 14.80 -3.72
C GLY A 310 -37.23 13.88 -4.83
N VAL A 311 -36.54 14.51 -5.76
CA VAL A 311 -35.94 13.90 -6.95
C VAL A 311 -34.43 13.91 -6.81
N VAL A 312 -33.80 12.74 -6.89
CA VAL A 312 -32.35 12.58 -6.79
C VAL A 312 -31.80 12.00 -8.09
N ALA A 313 -30.91 12.73 -8.74
CA ALA A 313 -30.14 12.24 -9.87
C ALA A 313 -28.87 11.54 -9.38
N ILE A 314 -28.61 10.34 -9.89
CA ILE A 314 -27.37 9.60 -9.62
C ILE A 314 -26.59 9.49 -10.92
N THR A 315 -25.37 10.02 -10.92
CA THR A 315 -24.44 9.95 -12.04
C THR A 315 -23.10 9.36 -11.60
N SER A 316 -22.21 9.12 -12.55
CA SER A 316 -20.82 8.74 -12.24
C SER A 316 -19.83 9.52 -13.08
N VAL A 317 -18.59 9.60 -12.60
CA VAL A 317 -17.51 10.25 -13.35
C VAL A 317 -17.22 9.44 -14.62
N GLU A 318 -16.98 8.15 -14.50
CA GLU A 318 -16.67 7.29 -15.65
C GLU A 318 -17.69 6.15 -15.83
N PRO A 319 -17.79 5.55 -17.04
CA PRO A 319 -18.55 4.32 -17.24
C PRO A 319 -18.12 3.20 -16.27
N ALA A 320 -19.06 2.36 -15.83
CA ALA A 320 -18.81 1.24 -14.91
C ALA A 320 -18.37 1.62 -13.47
N ASP A 321 -18.53 2.89 -13.08
CA ASP A 321 -18.31 3.34 -11.69
C ASP A 321 -19.40 2.91 -10.72
N GLY A 322 -20.46 2.28 -11.22
CA GLY A 322 -21.49 1.62 -10.40
C GLY A 322 -22.71 2.48 -10.11
N LYS A 323 -22.96 3.56 -10.84
CA LYS A 323 -24.19 4.37 -10.79
C LYS A 323 -25.46 3.51 -10.72
N THR A 324 -25.71 2.65 -11.70
CA THR A 324 -26.91 1.82 -11.78
C THR A 324 -27.01 0.84 -10.61
N PHE A 325 -25.88 0.28 -10.16
CA PHE A 325 -25.85 -0.57 -8.98
C PHE A 325 -26.31 0.19 -7.72
N VAL A 326 -25.81 1.41 -7.52
CA VAL A 326 -26.19 2.24 -6.38
C VAL A 326 -27.62 2.73 -6.52
N SER A 327 -28.04 3.21 -7.69
CA SER A 327 -29.41 3.64 -7.97
C SER A 327 -30.43 2.54 -7.66
N ALA A 328 -30.21 1.34 -8.18
CA ALA A 328 -31.10 0.20 -7.98
C ALA A 328 -31.16 -0.25 -6.51
N ASN A 329 -30.00 -0.37 -5.84
CA ASN A 329 -29.96 -0.81 -4.45
C ASN A 329 -30.48 0.24 -3.47
N LEU A 330 -30.24 1.52 -3.75
CA LEU A 330 -30.79 2.62 -2.95
C LEU A 330 -32.32 2.66 -3.08
N ALA A 331 -32.85 2.49 -4.29
CA ALA A 331 -34.29 2.42 -4.55
C ALA A 331 -34.96 1.27 -3.77
N VAL A 332 -34.40 0.06 -3.86
CA VAL A 332 -34.88 -1.10 -3.08
C VAL A 332 -34.77 -0.84 -1.58
N SER A 333 -33.69 -0.20 -1.11
CA SER A 333 -33.49 0.08 0.31
C SER A 333 -34.54 1.07 0.85
N PHE A 334 -34.93 2.08 0.09
CA PHE A 334 -36.02 3.00 0.45
C PHE A 334 -37.39 2.33 0.39
N ALA A 335 -37.67 1.55 -0.65
CA ALA A 335 -38.93 0.81 -0.78
C ALA A 335 -39.16 -0.17 0.39
N ARG A 336 -38.10 -0.88 0.80
CA ARG A 336 -38.10 -1.74 1.99
C ARG A 336 -38.30 -0.99 3.31
N ALA A 337 -38.02 0.31 3.35
CA ALA A 337 -38.32 1.17 4.50
C ALA A 337 -39.77 1.70 4.46
N GLY A 338 -40.63 1.17 3.57
CA GLY A 338 -42.03 1.57 3.44
C GLY A 338 -42.26 2.83 2.62
N ARG A 339 -41.22 3.39 1.98
CA ARG A 339 -41.35 4.59 1.14
C ARG A 339 -41.86 4.24 -0.25
N LYS A 340 -42.66 5.13 -0.84
CA LYS A 340 -43.07 5.03 -2.25
C LYS A 340 -41.92 5.55 -3.12
N VAL A 341 -41.30 4.68 -3.91
CA VAL A 341 -40.13 5.01 -4.72
C VAL A 341 -40.42 4.80 -6.19
N ILE A 342 -39.95 5.74 -7.02
CA ILE A 342 -39.90 5.58 -8.48
C ILE A 342 -38.44 5.60 -8.93
N LEU A 343 -38.02 4.57 -9.64
CA LEU A 343 -36.70 4.51 -10.28
C LEU A 343 -36.83 4.78 -11.78
N VAL A 344 -36.12 5.80 -12.29
CA VAL A 344 -36.18 6.23 -13.69
C VAL A 344 -34.91 5.80 -14.42
N ALA A 345 -35.09 5.13 -15.56
CA ALA A 345 -34.01 4.77 -16.47
C ALA A 345 -33.57 5.96 -17.34
N GLY A 346 -32.81 6.89 -16.76
CA GLY A 346 -32.31 8.09 -17.44
C GLY A 346 -31.14 7.86 -18.40
N ASP A 347 -30.40 6.75 -18.28
CA ASP A 347 -29.36 6.35 -19.24
C ASP A 347 -29.97 5.71 -20.49
N LEU A 348 -30.45 6.57 -21.39
CA LEU A 348 -31.04 6.18 -22.67
C LEU A 348 -29.99 5.65 -23.66
N ARG A 349 -28.71 5.96 -23.48
CA ARG A 349 -27.63 5.53 -24.39
C ARG A 349 -27.20 4.09 -24.12
N ARG A 350 -27.04 3.73 -22.85
CA ARG A 350 -26.64 2.39 -22.42
C ARG A 350 -27.47 1.98 -21.20
N PRO A 351 -28.77 1.71 -21.38
CA PRO A 351 -29.62 1.29 -20.27
C PRO A 351 -29.10 -0.01 -19.65
N GLN A 352 -29.05 -0.06 -18.32
CA GLN A 352 -28.57 -1.22 -17.57
C GLN A 352 -29.54 -1.71 -16.48
N LEU A 353 -30.68 -1.02 -16.30
CA LEU A 353 -31.66 -1.39 -15.27
C LEU A 353 -32.43 -2.67 -15.60
N ASP A 354 -32.46 -3.08 -16.86
CA ASP A 354 -32.98 -4.37 -17.33
C ASP A 354 -32.30 -5.56 -16.68
N VAL A 355 -30.99 -5.44 -16.39
CA VAL A 355 -30.22 -6.46 -15.68
C VAL A 355 -30.73 -6.64 -14.23
N TYR A 356 -31.20 -5.56 -13.60
CA TYR A 356 -31.62 -5.57 -12.18
C TYR A 356 -33.12 -5.85 -12.01
N PHE A 357 -33.95 -5.38 -12.95
CA PHE A 357 -35.41 -5.41 -12.89
C PHE A 357 -35.99 -5.92 -14.21
N SER A 358 -35.61 -7.13 -14.61
CA SER A 358 -36.09 -7.75 -15.87
C SER A 358 -37.61 -7.91 -15.92
N ASP A 359 -38.26 -7.94 -14.75
CA ASP A 359 -39.70 -7.98 -14.55
C ASP A 359 -40.42 -6.66 -14.86
N ALA A 360 -39.70 -5.53 -14.90
CA ALA A 360 -40.29 -4.19 -14.98
C ALA A 360 -39.86 -3.40 -16.24
N MET A 361 -39.51 -4.08 -17.33
CA MET A 361 -39.00 -3.46 -18.56
C MET A 361 -40.05 -3.22 -19.66
N GLY A 362 -41.33 -3.48 -19.38
CA GLY A 362 -42.43 -3.28 -20.35
C GLY A 362 -42.86 -1.81 -20.51
N GLY A 363 -43.56 -1.50 -21.61
CA GLY A 363 -44.22 -0.21 -21.81
C GLY A 363 -43.44 0.83 -22.63
N PRO A 364 -44.02 2.03 -22.85
CA PRO A 364 -43.45 3.06 -23.73
C PRO A 364 -42.16 3.68 -23.17
N GLY A 365 -41.98 3.69 -21.84
CA GLY A 365 -40.79 4.15 -21.13
C GLY A 365 -40.46 5.64 -21.30
N LEU A 366 -39.32 6.06 -20.73
CA LEU A 366 -38.85 7.45 -20.73
C LEU A 366 -38.66 8.00 -22.15
N GLY A 367 -37.99 7.25 -23.02
CA GLY A 367 -37.76 7.62 -24.41
C GLY A 367 -39.07 7.85 -25.18
N GLY A 368 -40.04 6.96 -25.02
CA GLY A 368 -41.36 7.11 -25.65
C GLY A 368 -42.10 8.35 -25.17
N LEU A 369 -42.11 8.62 -23.85
CA LEU A 369 -42.75 9.81 -23.28
C LEU A 369 -42.09 11.11 -23.77
N LEU A 370 -40.78 11.12 -23.99
CA LEU A 370 -40.06 12.32 -24.43
C LEU A 370 -40.19 12.60 -25.94
N THR A 371 -40.72 11.67 -26.74
CA THR A 371 -40.78 11.80 -28.22
C THR A 371 -41.95 12.63 -28.77
N GLY A 372 -42.88 13.08 -27.92
CA GLY A 372 -44.02 13.91 -28.34
C GLY A 372 -43.61 15.27 -28.95
N SER A 373 -44.41 15.79 -29.87
CA SER A 373 -44.23 17.14 -30.45
C SER A 373 -44.36 18.22 -29.38
N ALA A 374 -43.65 19.35 -29.51
CA ALA A 374 -43.68 20.45 -28.53
C ALA A 374 -45.09 21.00 -28.24
N ASP A 375 -46.01 20.86 -29.20
CA ASP A 375 -47.41 21.29 -29.09
C ASP A 375 -48.32 20.26 -28.39
N GLN A 376 -47.87 19.01 -28.25
CA GLN A 376 -48.62 17.94 -27.61
C GLN A 376 -48.18 17.79 -26.15
N GLN A 377 -48.95 18.40 -25.26
CA GLN A 377 -48.68 18.32 -23.82
C GLN A 377 -48.87 16.88 -23.31
N LEU A 378 -47.82 16.30 -22.75
CA LEU A 378 -47.88 15.04 -21.99
C LEU A 378 -48.93 15.14 -20.88
N ARG A 379 -49.87 14.19 -20.85
CA ARG A 379 -50.86 14.10 -19.78
C ARG A 379 -50.29 13.35 -18.59
N GLN A 380 -50.72 13.74 -17.39
CA GLN A 380 -50.32 13.07 -16.15
C GLN A 380 -50.65 11.57 -16.16
N SER A 381 -51.81 11.17 -16.71
CA SER A 381 -52.20 9.76 -16.81
C SER A 381 -51.21 8.94 -17.64
N GLU A 382 -50.73 9.48 -18.76
CA GLU A 382 -49.77 8.79 -19.65
C GLU A 382 -48.43 8.52 -18.95
N ILE A 383 -47.98 9.48 -18.13
CA ILE A 383 -46.75 9.34 -17.34
C ILE A 383 -46.92 8.24 -16.28
N LEU A 384 -48.05 8.22 -15.58
CA LEU A 384 -48.32 7.25 -14.52
C LEU A 384 -48.57 5.85 -15.06
N ASP A 385 -49.23 5.72 -16.21
CA ASP A 385 -49.49 4.44 -16.90
C ASP A 385 -48.22 3.81 -17.47
N ALA A 386 -47.19 4.61 -17.74
CA ALA A 386 -45.88 4.11 -18.18
C ALA A 386 -45.07 3.45 -17.04
N LEU A 387 -45.43 3.68 -15.78
CA LEU A 387 -44.73 3.12 -14.62
C LEU A 387 -45.00 1.62 -14.47
N GLN A 388 -43.93 0.84 -14.47
CA GLN A 388 -43.98 -0.60 -14.26
C GLN A 388 -43.88 -0.93 -12.77
N THR A 389 -44.65 -1.92 -12.33
CA THR A 389 -44.49 -2.47 -10.99
C THR A 389 -43.30 -3.41 -10.96
N THR A 390 -42.56 -3.42 -9.84
CA THR A 390 -41.46 -4.37 -9.63
C THR A 390 -41.90 -5.44 -8.63
N THR A 391 -41.15 -6.54 -8.57
CA THR A 391 -41.24 -7.56 -7.52
C THR A 391 -40.99 -7.03 -6.10
N HIS A 392 -40.51 -5.78 -5.95
CA HIS A 392 -40.31 -5.13 -4.67
C HIS A 392 -41.48 -4.19 -4.32
N PRO A 393 -42.27 -4.49 -3.28
CA PRO A 393 -43.37 -3.63 -2.86
C PRO A 393 -42.90 -2.20 -2.56
N GLY A 394 -43.68 -1.21 -3.01
CA GLY A 394 -43.35 0.21 -2.85
C GLY A 394 -42.38 0.76 -3.91
N LEU A 395 -41.82 -0.07 -4.79
CA LEU A 395 -40.94 0.36 -5.89
C LEU A 395 -41.62 0.20 -7.26
N ARG A 396 -41.72 1.31 -7.98
CA ARG A 396 -42.09 1.34 -9.40
C ARG A 396 -40.91 1.79 -10.25
N LEU A 397 -40.89 1.39 -11.52
CA LEU A 397 -39.82 1.70 -12.45
C LEU A 397 -40.37 2.35 -13.72
N LEU A 398 -39.73 3.43 -14.17
CA LEU A 398 -39.93 4.00 -15.49
C LEU A 398 -38.80 3.48 -16.41
N PRO A 399 -39.08 2.52 -17.31
CA PRO A 399 -38.05 1.89 -18.15
C PRO A 399 -37.56 2.86 -19.22
N PRO A 400 -36.44 2.57 -19.90
CA PRO A 400 -35.90 3.48 -20.91
C PRO A 400 -36.84 3.62 -22.12
N GLY A 401 -37.55 2.56 -22.49
CA GLY A 401 -38.48 2.58 -23.62
C GLY A 401 -37.81 2.68 -24.99
N ALA A 402 -38.62 2.80 -26.04
CA ALA A 402 -38.12 3.01 -27.40
C ALA A 402 -37.70 4.48 -27.59
N ILE A 403 -36.51 4.70 -28.14
CA ILE A 403 -35.97 6.04 -28.38
C ILE A 403 -36.11 6.34 -29.88
N ALA A 404 -36.92 7.34 -30.23
CA ALA A 404 -37.15 7.73 -31.63
C ALA A 404 -36.28 8.90 -32.12
N ARG A 405 -35.56 9.60 -31.23
CA ARG A 405 -34.68 10.76 -31.51
C ARG A 405 -33.36 10.63 -30.76
N GLU A 406 -32.37 11.48 -31.05
CA GLU A 406 -31.13 11.53 -30.28
C GLU A 406 -31.46 11.82 -28.78
N PRO A 407 -30.93 11.04 -27.82
CA PRO A 407 -31.28 11.17 -26.40
C PRO A 407 -31.13 12.57 -25.80
N ALA A 408 -30.09 13.31 -26.20
CA ALA A 408 -29.83 14.66 -25.69
C ALA A 408 -30.97 15.62 -26.04
N ASP A 409 -31.45 15.57 -27.28
CA ASP A 409 -32.53 16.44 -27.78
C ASP A 409 -33.88 16.09 -27.13
N ALA A 410 -34.12 14.80 -26.90
CA ALA A 410 -35.33 14.33 -26.21
C ALA A 410 -35.36 14.81 -24.75
N LEU A 411 -34.22 14.79 -24.06
CA LEU A 411 -34.09 15.25 -22.68
C LEU A 411 -34.17 16.77 -22.54
N ALA A 412 -33.67 17.52 -23.52
CA ALA A 412 -33.75 18.99 -23.54
C ALA A 412 -35.16 19.54 -23.86
N GLY A 413 -36.12 18.69 -24.18
CA GLY A 413 -37.49 19.08 -24.52
C GLY A 413 -38.32 19.55 -23.32
N ALA A 414 -39.39 20.31 -23.60
CA ALA A 414 -40.32 20.86 -22.61
C ALA A 414 -41.09 19.82 -21.77
N ASN A 415 -41.00 18.55 -22.17
CA ASN A 415 -41.69 17.43 -21.55
C ASN A 415 -41.00 16.90 -20.29
N LEU A 416 -39.66 17.00 -20.20
CA LEU A 416 -38.91 16.47 -19.06
C LEU A 416 -39.29 17.14 -17.73
N PRO A 417 -39.38 18.48 -17.61
CA PRO A 417 -39.77 19.11 -16.34
C PRO A 417 -41.16 18.68 -15.85
N ARG A 418 -42.11 18.53 -16.78
CA ARG A 418 -43.48 18.05 -16.46
C ARG A 418 -43.47 16.60 -15.99
N LEU A 419 -42.68 15.75 -16.65
CA LEU A 419 -42.51 14.36 -16.28
C LEU A 419 -41.94 14.26 -14.86
N ILE A 420 -40.82 14.92 -14.58
CA ILE A 420 -40.17 14.86 -13.27
C ILE A 420 -41.09 15.36 -12.16
N ARG A 421 -41.78 16.49 -12.38
CA ARG A 421 -42.76 17.02 -11.41
C ARG A 421 -43.90 16.04 -11.15
N THR A 422 -44.46 15.45 -12.21
CA THR A 422 -45.51 14.44 -12.08
C THR A 422 -45.06 13.22 -11.29
N LEU A 423 -43.83 12.75 -11.51
CA LEU A 423 -43.26 11.64 -10.75
C LEU A 423 -43.06 12.02 -9.28
N ALA A 424 -42.51 13.22 -9.02
CA ALA A 424 -42.29 13.75 -7.68
C ALA A 424 -43.59 13.86 -6.86
N ASP A 425 -44.69 14.29 -7.50
CA ASP A 425 -46.00 14.38 -6.84
C ASP A 425 -46.60 12.99 -6.50
N SER A 426 -46.15 11.94 -7.20
CA SER A 426 -46.72 10.58 -7.11
C SER A 426 -45.94 9.61 -6.22
N ALA A 427 -44.79 10.02 -5.70
CA ALA A 427 -43.88 9.20 -4.90
C ALA A 427 -43.26 10.01 -3.77
N ASP A 428 -42.72 9.33 -2.76
CA ASP A 428 -41.91 9.99 -1.75
C ASP A 428 -40.52 10.32 -2.29
N LEU A 429 -39.98 9.44 -3.15
CA LEU A 429 -38.64 9.60 -3.71
C LEU A 429 -38.61 9.15 -5.16
N VAL A 430 -38.07 10.01 -6.02
CA VAL A 430 -37.74 9.67 -7.40
C VAL A 430 -36.23 9.58 -7.52
N ILE A 431 -35.72 8.43 -7.95
CA ILE A 431 -34.28 8.23 -8.23
C ILE A 431 -34.11 8.14 -9.74
N VAL A 432 -33.24 8.97 -10.30
CA VAL A 432 -32.94 8.99 -11.73
C VAL A 432 -31.54 8.41 -11.97
N ASP A 433 -31.47 7.24 -12.62
CA ASP A 433 -30.18 6.65 -13.03
C ASP A 433 -29.73 7.30 -14.35
N THR A 434 -28.74 8.18 -14.29
CA THR A 434 -28.28 8.98 -15.44
C THR A 434 -27.10 8.32 -16.17
N PRO A 435 -26.68 8.78 -17.36
CA PRO A 435 -25.41 8.34 -17.94
C PRO A 435 -24.19 8.96 -17.22
N PRO A 436 -22.94 8.52 -17.49
CA PRO A 436 -21.74 9.12 -16.90
C PRO A 436 -21.56 10.59 -17.34
N ALA A 437 -21.25 11.47 -16.38
CA ALA A 437 -21.25 12.91 -16.58
C ALA A 437 -20.02 13.46 -17.33
N LEU A 438 -18.87 12.78 -17.28
CA LEU A 438 -17.62 13.28 -17.89
C LEU A 438 -17.73 13.47 -19.41
N THR A 439 -18.64 12.72 -20.07
CA THR A 439 -18.66 12.63 -21.53
C THR A 439 -20.00 13.02 -22.16
N LEU A 440 -21.06 13.27 -21.38
CA LEU A 440 -22.43 13.32 -21.91
C LEU A 440 -23.27 14.45 -21.30
N ALA A 441 -23.78 15.32 -22.18
CA ALA A 441 -24.67 16.43 -21.81
C ALA A 441 -25.97 15.95 -21.14
N ASP A 442 -26.46 14.77 -21.53
CA ASP A 442 -27.66 14.10 -21.00
C ASP A 442 -27.67 14.04 -19.46
N ALA A 443 -26.51 13.77 -18.84
CA ALA A 443 -26.38 13.70 -17.39
C ALA A 443 -26.60 15.06 -16.73
N SER A 444 -26.13 16.14 -17.35
CA SER A 444 -26.31 17.52 -16.84
C SER A 444 -27.77 17.96 -16.90
N VAL A 445 -28.47 17.64 -18.00
CA VAL A 445 -29.90 17.97 -18.16
C VAL A 445 -30.74 17.27 -17.09
N LEU A 446 -30.53 15.96 -16.90
CA LEU A 446 -31.24 15.19 -15.86
C LEU A 446 -30.87 15.67 -14.45
N ALA A 447 -29.60 15.98 -14.20
CA ALA A 447 -29.13 16.50 -12.91
C ALA A 447 -29.73 17.87 -12.57
N SER A 448 -29.81 18.78 -13.55
CA SER A 448 -30.42 20.12 -13.37
C SER A 448 -31.94 20.08 -13.12
N SER A 449 -32.60 18.98 -13.50
CA SER A 449 -34.03 18.78 -13.28
C SER A 449 -34.35 18.10 -11.94
N ALA A 450 -33.32 17.71 -11.16
CA ALA A 450 -33.47 17.05 -9.88
C ALA A 450 -33.24 18.02 -8.71
N ASP A 451 -33.83 17.74 -7.56
CA ASP A 451 -33.63 18.53 -6.34
C ASP A 451 -32.20 18.37 -5.78
N GLY A 452 -31.57 17.23 -6.09
CA GLY A 452 -30.19 16.95 -5.71
C GLY A 452 -29.50 15.94 -6.60
N THR A 453 -28.19 16.12 -6.79
CA THR A 453 -27.34 15.27 -7.63
C THR A 453 -26.25 14.62 -6.80
N ILE A 454 -26.10 13.31 -6.97
CA ILE A 454 -25.07 12.49 -6.34
C ILE A 454 -24.13 11.95 -7.41
N VAL A 455 -22.83 12.21 -7.25
CA VAL A 455 -21.79 11.72 -8.17
C VAL A 455 -21.07 10.52 -7.58
N ILE A 456 -20.95 9.44 -8.36
CA ILE A 456 -20.19 8.26 -7.96
C ILE A 456 -18.76 8.32 -8.52
N ALA A 457 -17.79 8.16 -7.63
CA ALA A 457 -16.38 8.00 -7.95
C ALA A 457 -15.86 6.64 -7.45
N THR A 458 -15.13 5.92 -8.29
CA THR A 458 -14.53 4.64 -7.92
C THR A 458 -13.12 4.85 -7.36
N VAL A 459 -12.89 4.37 -6.13
CA VAL A 459 -11.56 4.37 -5.49
C VAL A 459 -10.57 3.51 -6.28
N ASP A 460 -9.32 3.98 -6.40
CA ASP A 460 -8.23 3.38 -7.20
C ASP A 460 -8.47 3.34 -8.72
N ARG A 461 -9.50 4.05 -9.22
CA ARG A 461 -9.83 4.10 -10.65
C ARG A 461 -10.06 5.54 -11.14
N THR A 462 -11.00 6.26 -10.56
CA THR A 462 -11.38 7.61 -11.00
C THR A 462 -10.22 8.57 -10.75
N ARG A 463 -9.91 9.43 -11.73
CA ARG A 463 -8.85 10.43 -11.65
C ARG A 463 -9.35 11.71 -10.96
N ARG A 464 -8.46 12.40 -10.23
CA ARG A 464 -8.78 13.65 -9.52
C ARG A 464 -9.34 14.72 -10.47
N ALA A 465 -8.63 14.97 -11.58
CA ALA A 465 -9.05 15.94 -12.59
C ALA A 465 -10.46 15.65 -13.14
N HIS A 466 -10.73 14.39 -13.51
CA HIS A 466 -12.05 14.01 -14.05
C HIS A 466 -13.19 14.23 -13.05
N LEU A 467 -12.95 13.98 -11.76
CA LEU A 467 -13.96 14.24 -10.73
C LEU A 467 -14.22 15.74 -10.58
N ALA A 468 -13.17 16.57 -10.54
CA ALA A 468 -13.29 18.02 -10.50
C ALA A 468 -14.06 18.55 -11.70
N ASP A 469 -13.66 18.16 -12.92
CA ASP A 469 -14.29 18.58 -14.17
C ASP A 469 -15.79 18.24 -14.20
N VAL A 470 -16.16 17.03 -13.76
CA VAL A 470 -17.57 16.60 -13.68
C VAL A 470 -18.36 17.44 -12.69
N VAL A 471 -17.82 17.65 -11.50
CA VAL A 471 -18.48 18.45 -10.46
C VAL A 471 -18.70 19.88 -10.93
N ASP A 472 -17.67 20.50 -11.50
CA ASP A 472 -17.72 21.89 -11.98
C ASP A 472 -18.69 22.02 -13.14
N THR A 473 -18.67 21.07 -14.09
CA THR A 473 -19.61 21.05 -15.22
C THR A 473 -21.06 20.94 -14.74
N LEU A 474 -21.36 20.06 -13.78
CA LEU A 474 -22.70 19.90 -13.23
C LEU A 474 -23.17 21.16 -12.50
N LYS A 475 -22.30 21.78 -11.69
CA LYS A 475 -22.59 23.06 -11.00
C LYS A 475 -22.88 24.19 -12.00
N VAL A 476 -22.03 24.35 -13.02
CA VAL A 476 -22.19 25.37 -14.07
C VAL A 476 -23.50 25.19 -14.83
N ASN A 477 -23.93 23.95 -15.03
CA ASN A 477 -25.20 23.61 -15.69
C ASN A 477 -26.42 23.67 -14.75
N GLY A 478 -26.27 24.21 -13.53
CA GLY A 478 -27.37 24.46 -12.61
C GLY A 478 -27.81 23.25 -11.77
N ALA A 479 -27.03 22.17 -11.72
CA ALA A 479 -27.35 21.04 -10.86
C ALA A 479 -27.03 21.34 -9.39
N THR A 480 -27.98 21.06 -8.50
CA THR A 480 -27.77 21.12 -7.05
C THR A 480 -26.96 19.90 -6.61
N MET A 481 -25.77 20.11 -6.06
CA MET A 481 -24.88 19.01 -5.66
C MET A 481 -25.16 18.57 -4.21
N PHE A 482 -25.60 17.33 -4.03
CA PHE A 482 -25.73 16.72 -2.70
C PHE A 482 -24.41 16.17 -2.20
N GLY A 483 -23.65 15.51 -3.05
CA GLY A 483 -22.34 15.01 -2.65
C GLY A 483 -21.72 13.97 -3.59
N VAL A 484 -20.59 13.42 -3.15
CA VAL A 484 -19.87 12.34 -3.85
C VAL A 484 -20.00 11.03 -3.06
N ILE A 485 -20.20 9.90 -3.74
CA ILE A 485 -20.12 8.56 -3.14
C ILE A 485 -18.81 7.88 -3.57
N ALA A 486 -18.02 7.45 -2.60
CA ALA A 486 -16.80 6.69 -2.83
C ALA A 486 -17.11 5.20 -3.01
N ASN A 487 -17.21 4.73 -4.26
CA ASN A 487 -17.47 3.32 -4.55
C ASN A 487 -16.20 2.46 -4.57
N ARG A 488 -16.35 1.17 -4.27
CA ARG A 488 -15.30 0.14 -4.20
C ARG A 488 -14.15 0.52 -3.26
N SER A 489 -14.47 1.23 -2.18
CA SER A 489 -13.49 1.61 -1.17
C SER A 489 -12.87 0.38 -0.49
N ARG A 490 -11.58 0.49 -0.16
CA ARG A 490 -10.86 -0.49 0.66
C ARG A 490 -11.07 -0.26 2.16
N LYS A 491 -11.52 0.93 2.57
CA LYS A 491 -11.97 1.18 3.95
C LYS A 491 -13.14 0.23 4.19
N ARG A 492 -13.00 -0.67 5.15
CA ARG A 492 -14.11 -1.50 5.64
C ARG A 492 -14.91 -0.65 6.60
N ALA A 493 -16.23 -0.84 6.66
CA ALA A 493 -17.01 -0.35 7.78
C ALA A 493 -16.32 -0.78 9.09
N PRO A 494 -16.34 0.05 10.16
CA PRO A 494 -15.74 -0.29 11.44
C PRO A 494 -16.12 -1.72 11.85
N LYS A 495 -15.15 -2.49 12.36
CA LYS A 495 -15.36 -3.93 12.67
C LYS A 495 -16.53 -4.14 13.64
N SER A 496 -16.79 -3.18 14.54
CA SER A 496 -17.92 -3.15 15.47
C SER A 496 -19.28 -3.22 14.77
N TYR A 497 -19.39 -2.61 13.59
CA TYR A 497 -20.62 -2.56 12.81
C TYR A 497 -20.91 -3.89 12.11
N VAL A 498 -19.86 -4.51 11.55
CA VAL A 498 -19.98 -5.82 10.89
C VAL A 498 -20.22 -6.92 11.92
N SER A 499 -19.64 -6.83 13.12
CA SER A 499 -19.83 -7.82 14.18
C SER A 499 -21.26 -7.86 14.74
N TYR A 500 -21.97 -6.73 14.74
CA TYR A 500 -23.37 -6.70 15.19
C TYR A 500 -24.27 -7.51 14.25
N TYR A 501 -24.13 -7.29 12.93
CA TYR A 501 -24.92 -8.01 11.91
C TYR A 501 -24.43 -9.42 11.59
N SER A 502 -23.19 -9.80 11.96
CA SER A 502 -22.76 -11.20 11.88
C SER A 502 -23.39 -12.06 12.97
N SER A 503 -23.71 -11.47 14.13
CA SER A 503 -24.31 -12.21 15.26
C SER A 503 -25.77 -12.60 15.03
N GLU A 504 -26.53 -11.84 14.23
CA GLU A 504 -27.93 -12.16 13.88
C GLU A 504 -28.06 -13.32 12.88
N HIS A 505 -27.00 -13.68 12.15
CA HIS A 505 -27.04 -14.77 11.16
C HIS A 505 -26.44 -16.10 11.66
N GLU A 506 -26.01 -16.18 12.92
CA GLU A 506 -25.54 -17.43 13.53
C GLU A 506 -26.67 -18.26 14.18
N VAL A 507 -27.90 -17.71 14.25
CA VAL A 507 -29.10 -18.43 14.71
C VAL A 507 -30.01 -18.75 13.52
N ALA A 508 -29.56 -19.62 12.61
CA ALA A 508 -30.41 -20.43 11.71
C ALA A 508 -29.56 -21.20 10.67
N THR A 509 -28.57 -21.98 11.10
CA THR A 509 -28.13 -23.14 10.32
C THR A 509 -27.83 -24.26 11.29
N ASP A 510 -28.85 -25.05 11.58
CA ASP A 510 -28.71 -26.34 12.24
C ASP A 510 -27.83 -27.22 11.34
N LYS A 511 -26.59 -27.47 11.76
CA LYS A 511 -25.72 -28.48 11.14
C LYS A 511 -26.24 -29.84 11.62
N PRO A 512 -26.44 -30.84 10.74
CA PRO A 512 -26.88 -32.15 11.17
C PRO A 512 -25.75 -32.80 11.97
N ASP A 513 -25.94 -32.89 13.28
CA ASP A 513 -25.01 -33.56 14.19
C ASP A 513 -25.19 -35.07 14.03
N THR A 514 -24.30 -35.70 13.26
CA THR A 514 -24.21 -37.16 13.20
C THR A 514 -23.55 -37.67 14.47
N ARG A 515 -24.34 -38.14 15.44
CA ARG A 515 -23.97 -39.24 16.35
C ARG A 515 -25.21 -39.87 16.99
N VAL A 516 -25.34 -41.16 16.74
CA VAL A 516 -26.40 -42.08 17.20
C VAL A 516 -26.21 -42.40 18.70
N ALA A 517 -27.29 -42.36 19.49
CA ALA A 517 -27.74 -43.47 20.35
C ALA A 517 -29.00 -43.12 21.19
N HIS A 518 -30.00 -43.99 21.05
CA HIS A 518 -31.16 -44.34 21.89
C HIS A 518 -31.46 -43.55 23.20
N ALA A 519 -32.72 -43.11 23.36
CA ALA A 519 -33.71 -43.79 24.21
C ALA A 519 -35.09 -43.07 24.24
N ASN A 520 -36.13 -43.88 24.31
CA ASN A 520 -37.57 -43.65 24.57
C ASN A 520 -37.99 -42.37 25.32
N SER A 521 -39.07 -41.72 24.87
CA SER A 521 -40.42 -41.83 25.46
C SER A 521 -41.36 -40.65 25.14
N ALA A 522 -42.58 -41.00 24.73
CA ALA A 522 -43.91 -40.46 25.06
C ALA A 522 -44.20 -38.95 25.26
N ARG A 523 -45.41 -38.60 24.76
CA ARG A 523 -46.41 -37.61 25.23
C ARG A 523 -46.47 -36.20 24.58
N ALA A 524 -47.43 -36.08 23.66
CA ALA A 524 -48.68 -35.31 23.76
C ALA A 524 -48.71 -33.87 24.35
N GLY A 525 -49.41 -32.98 23.62
CA GLY A 525 -50.02 -31.72 24.11
C GLY A 525 -49.73 -30.54 23.16
N LYS A 526 -50.55 -30.21 22.16
CA LYS A 526 -51.88 -29.54 22.19
C LYS A 526 -51.77 -28.09 22.72
N GLY A 527 -52.09 -27.11 21.85
CA GLY A 527 -52.27 -25.71 22.25
C GLY A 527 -52.27 -24.73 21.08
N ALA A 528 -53.42 -24.62 20.40
CA ALA A 528 -53.75 -23.52 19.50
C ALA A 528 -54.14 -22.27 20.32
N ALA A 529 -53.86 -21.08 19.79
CA ALA A 529 -54.70 -19.90 19.99
C ALA A 529 -54.33 -18.83 18.95
N ASP A 530 -55.34 -18.52 18.15
CA ASP A 530 -55.42 -17.42 17.20
C ASP A 530 -55.45 -16.05 17.92
N ASN A 531 -55.01 -14.99 17.23
CA ASN A 531 -55.75 -13.73 17.26
C ASN A 531 -55.38 -12.82 16.08
N GLU A 532 -56.43 -12.44 15.36
CA GLU A 532 -56.48 -11.48 14.25
C GLU A 532 -56.12 -10.06 14.71
N ALA A 533 -55.54 -9.29 13.79
CA ALA A 533 -55.21 -7.88 13.93
C ALA A 533 -56.19 -7.02 13.11
N ASP A 534 -56.81 -6.04 13.78
CA ASP A 534 -57.65 -4.98 13.23
C ASP A 534 -56.78 -3.79 12.76
N PRO A 535 -56.96 -3.22 11.54
CA PRO A 535 -56.16 -2.12 11.04
C PRO A 535 -56.90 -0.78 11.14
N SER A 536 -56.45 0.11 12.02
CA SER A 536 -56.75 1.54 11.91
C SER A 536 -55.60 2.38 12.51
N ALA A 537 -54.78 2.95 11.63
CA ALA A 537 -53.73 3.92 11.98
C ALA A 537 -54.21 5.34 11.62
N PRO A 538 -54.08 6.34 12.51
CA PRO A 538 -54.37 7.73 12.18
C PRO A 538 -53.18 8.41 11.50
N VAL A 539 -53.52 9.44 10.74
CA VAL A 539 -52.66 10.38 10.01
C VAL A 539 -51.71 11.10 10.98
N MET A 540 -50.43 11.23 10.60
CA MET A 540 -49.42 11.99 11.35
C MET A 540 -49.83 13.46 11.46
N SER A 541 -50.20 13.89 12.67
CA SER A 541 -50.25 15.31 13.05
C SER A 541 -48.85 15.79 13.42
N VAL A 542 -48.52 17.02 13.04
CA VAL A 542 -47.33 17.74 13.49
C VAL A 542 -47.30 17.73 15.03
N SER A 543 -46.31 17.06 15.61
CA SER A 543 -46.11 17.00 17.05
C SER A 543 -45.57 18.34 17.53
N THR A 544 -46.47 19.28 17.82
CA THR A 544 -46.12 20.45 18.63
C THR A 544 -45.82 19.98 20.06
N ARG A 545 -44.72 20.49 20.63
CA ARG A 545 -44.30 20.26 22.02
C ARG A 545 -45.51 20.44 22.95
N PRO A 546 -45.79 19.54 23.91
CA PRO A 546 -46.70 19.90 24.98
C PRO A 546 -46.13 21.13 25.69
N ASP A 547 -46.94 22.19 25.72
CA ASP A 547 -46.57 23.52 26.16
C ASP A 547 -46.06 23.48 27.62
N ARG A 548 -44.73 23.50 27.81
CA ARG A 548 -44.11 23.56 29.15
C ARG A 548 -44.41 24.89 29.86
N ASP A 549 -44.90 25.89 29.13
CA ASP A 549 -45.32 27.19 29.69
C ASP A 549 -46.70 27.14 30.34
N SER A 550 -47.51 26.10 30.09
CA SER A 550 -48.85 25.98 30.69
C SER A 550 -48.84 25.59 32.18
N ASN A 551 -47.67 25.29 32.74
CA ASN A 551 -47.50 24.96 34.16
C ASN A 551 -46.34 25.78 34.74
N VAL A 552 -46.61 27.06 35.01
CA VAL A 552 -45.70 27.97 35.73
C VAL A 552 -45.30 27.30 37.06
N PRO A 553 -44.04 26.89 37.25
CA PRO A 553 -43.59 26.45 38.56
C PRO A 553 -43.63 27.65 39.52
N PRO A 554 -43.81 27.44 40.84
CA PRO A 554 -43.71 28.53 41.80
C PRO A 554 -42.34 29.24 41.66
N PRO A 555 -42.24 30.55 41.96
CA PRO A 555 -41.03 31.32 41.74
C PRO A 555 -39.84 30.67 42.47
N GLY A 556 -38.82 30.23 41.72
CA GLY A 556 -37.57 29.67 42.26
C GLY A 556 -37.29 28.19 42.02
N ALA A 557 -38.12 27.44 41.28
CA ALA A 557 -37.82 26.05 40.90
C ALA A 557 -37.58 25.91 39.38
N THR A 558 -36.31 25.86 38.97
CA THR A 558 -35.92 25.48 37.60
C THR A 558 -36.03 23.96 37.47
N LEU A 559 -36.82 23.48 36.49
CA LEU A 559 -36.82 22.05 36.14
C LEU A 559 -35.44 21.68 35.59
N PRO A 560 -34.90 20.51 35.94
CA PRO A 560 -33.56 20.15 35.52
C PRO A 560 -33.50 19.97 34.00
N ASP A 561 -32.41 20.45 33.39
CA ASP A 561 -32.17 20.27 31.96
C ASP A 561 -32.06 18.77 31.64
N ARG A 562 -32.68 18.30 30.56
CA ARG A 562 -32.63 16.88 30.16
C ARG A 562 -31.68 16.68 28.98
N VAL A 563 -30.60 15.94 29.18
CA VAL A 563 -29.58 15.66 28.16
C VAL A 563 -29.58 14.17 27.79
N LEU A 564 -29.61 13.87 26.50
CA LEU A 564 -29.59 12.49 25.98
C LEU A 564 -28.28 12.17 25.26
N PHE A 565 -27.55 11.16 25.72
CA PHE A 565 -26.43 10.57 24.98
C PHE A 565 -26.89 9.44 24.07
N VAL A 566 -26.56 9.52 22.78
CA VAL A 566 -26.96 8.51 21.78
C VAL A 566 -25.75 7.86 21.12
N CYS A 567 -25.69 6.53 21.17
CA CYS A 567 -24.74 5.75 20.37
C CYS A 567 -25.45 4.67 19.53
N SER A 568 -24.70 3.79 18.88
CA SER A 568 -25.29 2.78 17.97
C SER A 568 -26.19 1.77 18.69
N ALA A 569 -25.73 1.18 19.81
CA ALA A 569 -26.42 0.07 20.48
C ALA A 569 -26.73 0.32 21.97
N ASN A 570 -26.23 1.40 22.57
CA ASN A 570 -26.33 1.68 24.01
C ASN A 570 -25.70 0.59 24.90
N GLU A 571 -24.56 0.07 24.46
CA GLU A 571 -23.79 -0.98 25.17
C GLU A 571 -22.34 -0.57 25.49
N CYS A 572 -21.87 0.57 24.98
CA CYS A 572 -20.50 1.05 25.14
C CYS A 572 -20.45 2.56 25.42
N ARG A 573 -20.35 3.40 24.37
CA ARG A 573 -20.09 4.83 24.47
C ARG A 573 -21.15 5.59 25.28
N SER A 574 -22.45 5.43 24.97
CA SER A 574 -23.52 6.19 25.64
C SER A 574 -23.78 5.86 27.11
N PRO A 575 -23.74 4.59 27.58
CA PRO A 575 -23.87 4.33 29.02
C PRO A 575 -22.64 4.81 29.81
N PHE A 576 -21.43 4.76 29.24
CA PHE A 576 -20.25 5.35 29.89
C PHE A 576 -20.37 6.87 29.97
N ALA A 577 -20.82 7.52 28.89
CA ALA A 577 -21.03 8.97 28.86
C ALA A 577 -22.05 9.42 29.91
N GLU A 578 -23.17 8.70 30.06
CA GLU A 578 -24.19 8.99 31.08
C GLU A 578 -23.61 8.92 32.50
N GLU A 579 -22.87 7.86 32.84
CA GLU A 579 -22.33 7.71 34.19
C GLU A 579 -21.17 8.66 34.50
N ILE A 580 -20.32 8.97 33.51
CA ILE A 580 -19.29 10.01 33.64
C ILE A 580 -19.96 11.37 33.87
N ALA A 581 -20.96 11.73 33.07
CA ALA A 581 -21.66 13.00 33.20
C ALA A 581 -22.39 13.14 34.55
N LYS A 582 -23.03 12.06 35.05
CA LYS A 582 -23.65 12.07 36.40
C LYS A 582 -22.64 12.32 37.51
N ARG A 583 -21.43 11.79 37.37
CA ARG A 583 -20.35 11.98 38.34
C ARG A 583 -19.80 13.40 38.30
N GLU A 584 -19.51 13.93 37.10
CA GLU A 584 -18.93 15.27 36.92
C GLU A 584 -19.93 16.40 37.22
N ALA A 585 -21.22 16.18 36.94
CA ALA A 585 -22.27 17.17 37.19
C ALA A 585 -22.95 17.02 38.57
N ALA A 586 -22.29 16.36 39.53
CA ALA A 586 -22.88 16.10 40.84
C ALA A 586 -23.24 17.42 41.55
N GLY A 587 -24.55 17.63 41.78
CA GLY A 587 -25.09 18.83 42.43
C GLY A 587 -25.65 19.89 41.46
N LEU A 588 -25.52 19.70 40.15
CA LEU A 588 -26.11 20.58 39.13
C LEU A 588 -27.55 20.16 38.78
N PRO A 589 -28.43 21.09 38.37
CA PRO A 589 -29.83 20.81 38.01
C PRO A 589 -29.92 20.22 36.58
N VAL A 590 -29.32 19.05 36.36
CA VAL A 590 -29.30 18.37 35.05
C VAL A 590 -29.54 16.87 35.19
N GLN A 591 -30.29 16.30 34.25
CA GLN A 591 -30.57 14.87 34.16
C GLN A 591 -29.99 14.30 32.87
N PHE A 592 -29.15 13.27 33.01
CA PHE A 592 -28.57 12.55 31.89
C PHE A 592 -29.27 11.21 31.68
N SER A 593 -29.56 10.92 30.41
CA SER A 593 -30.03 9.62 29.95
C SER A 593 -29.14 9.12 28.81
N SER A 594 -29.09 7.80 28.61
CA SER A 594 -28.51 7.20 27.41
C SER A 594 -29.49 6.32 26.66
N ALA A 595 -29.34 6.31 25.34
CA ALA A 595 -30.11 5.45 24.43
C ALA A 595 -29.27 5.02 23.22
N GLY A 596 -29.82 4.11 22.43
CA GLY A 596 -29.17 3.54 21.25
C GLY A 596 -30.12 3.47 20.06
N ILE A 597 -29.63 3.79 18.86
CA ILE A 597 -30.47 3.78 17.65
C ILE A 597 -30.98 2.38 17.33
N ARG A 598 -30.18 1.34 17.62
CA ARG A 598 -30.51 -0.07 17.30
C ARG A 598 -30.40 -0.99 18.52
N ALA A 599 -30.69 -0.47 19.71
CA ALA A 599 -30.57 -1.24 20.96
C ALA A 599 -31.58 -2.40 21.03
N ALA A 600 -31.19 -3.48 21.72
CA ALA A 600 -31.96 -4.73 21.76
C ALA A 600 -32.09 -5.31 23.20
N SER A 601 -32.23 -4.44 24.21
CA SER A 601 -32.36 -4.83 25.63
C SER A 601 -31.26 -5.77 26.16
N ARG A 602 -30.03 -5.63 25.64
CA ARG A 602 -28.86 -6.43 26.01
C ARG A 602 -28.13 -5.82 27.20
N SER A 603 -27.40 -6.65 27.95
CA SER A 603 -26.44 -6.19 28.95
C SER A 603 -25.13 -5.77 28.29
N VAL A 604 -24.39 -4.87 28.91
CA VAL A 604 -23.01 -4.54 28.50
C VAL A 604 -22.10 -5.79 28.47
N SER A 605 -21.15 -5.80 27.53
CA SER A 605 -20.19 -6.91 27.37
C SER A 605 -19.34 -7.14 28.63
N THR A 606 -18.72 -8.31 28.76
CA THR A 606 -17.82 -8.61 29.89
C THR A 606 -16.63 -7.64 29.94
N THR A 607 -16.03 -7.35 28.79
CA THR A 607 -14.94 -6.37 28.67
C THR A 607 -15.38 -4.96 29.08
N ALA A 608 -16.60 -4.55 28.70
CA ALA A 608 -17.16 -3.27 29.14
C ALA A 608 -17.32 -3.21 30.66
N ARG A 609 -17.78 -4.29 31.30
CA ARG A 609 -17.93 -4.37 32.78
C ARG A 609 -16.59 -4.37 33.51
N GLU A 610 -15.60 -5.06 32.99
CA GLU A 610 -14.23 -5.03 33.54
C GLU A 610 -13.68 -3.62 33.51
N HIS A 611 -13.77 -2.94 32.36
CA HIS A 611 -13.29 -1.56 32.23
C HIS A 611 -14.12 -0.54 33.04
N ALA A 612 -15.44 -0.71 33.13
CA ALA A 612 -16.29 0.13 33.97
C ALA A 612 -15.87 0.05 35.45
N ARG A 613 -15.54 -1.16 35.95
CA ARG A 613 -15.03 -1.34 37.32
C ARG A 613 -13.69 -0.63 37.55
N ASP A 614 -12.79 -0.65 36.57
CA ASP A 614 -11.51 0.08 36.65
C ASP A 614 -11.71 1.60 36.79
N LEU A 615 -12.82 2.14 36.25
CA LEU A 615 -13.19 3.56 36.34
C LEU A 615 -14.10 3.89 37.54
N GLY A 616 -14.49 2.90 38.34
CA GLY A 616 -15.45 3.07 39.43
C GLY A 616 -16.90 3.27 38.98
N ILE A 617 -17.24 2.86 37.75
CA ILE A 617 -18.58 2.95 37.17
C ILE A 617 -19.31 1.60 37.32
N ASP A 618 -20.53 1.61 37.85
CA ASP A 618 -21.37 0.40 37.94
C ASP A 618 -22.37 0.29 36.78
N LEU A 619 -22.04 -0.54 35.78
CA LEU A 619 -22.93 -0.88 34.67
C LEU A 619 -23.59 -2.26 34.82
N SER A 620 -23.55 -2.88 36.01
CA SER A 620 -24.10 -4.23 36.21
C SER A 620 -25.62 -4.31 35.97
N GLY A 621 -26.34 -3.25 36.32
CA GLY A 621 -27.78 -3.10 36.10
C GLY A 621 -28.18 -2.60 34.70
N HIS A 622 -27.24 -2.14 33.89
CA HIS A 622 -27.56 -1.51 32.61
C HIS A 622 -28.21 -2.49 31.62
N ARG A 623 -29.20 -1.99 30.88
CA ARG A 623 -29.83 -2.67 29.75
C ARG A 623 -29.97 -1.67 28.63
N SER A 624 -29.52 -2.05 27.43
CA SER A 624 -29.56 -1.18 26.26
C SER A 624 -31.00 -0.78 25.91
N LYS A 625 -31.30 0.51 25.79
CA LYS A 625 -32.65 1.01 25.46
C LYS A 625 -32.67 1.65 24.07
N PRO A 626 -33.68 1.37 23.23
CA PRO A 626 -33.79 2.00 21.92
C PRO A 626 -34.19 3.47 22.08
N VAL A 627 -33.70 4.31 21.18
CA VAL A 627 -34.25 5.66 21.02
C VAL A 627 -35.69 5.53 20.54
N SER A 628 -36.62 6.22 21.21
CA SER A 628 -37.99 6.37 20.73
C SER A 628 -38.13 7.75 20.10
N PRO A 629 -38.48 7.86 18.80
CA PRO A 629 -38.70 9.15 18.14
C PRO A 629 -39.66 10.06 18.91
N ALA A 630 -40.71 9.49 19.51
CA ALA A 630 -41.71 10.24 20.27
C ALA A 630 -41.17 10.85 21.57
N SER A 631 -40.11 10.27 22.17
CA SER A 631 -39.53 10.80 23.41
C SER A 631 -38.37 11.76 23.18
N LEU A 632 -37.88 11.92 21.93
CA LEU A 632 -36.79 12.83 21.62
C LEU A 632 -37.14 14.29 21.94
N GLY A 633 -38.41 14.69 21.77
CA GLY A 633 -38.89 16.03 22.10
C GLY A 633 -38.88 16.36 23.60
N GLU A 634 -38.67 15.37 24.47
CA GLU A 634 -38.57 15.58 25.92
C GLU A 634 -37.19 16.10 26.37
N TYR A 635 -36.18 15.97 25.51
CA TYR A 635 -34.80 16.34 25.81
C TYR A 635 -34.50 17.76 25.33
N ASP A 636 -33.80 18.49 26.17
CA ASP A 636 -33.39 19.87 25.91
C ASP A 636 -32.09 19.91 25.08
N LEU A 637 -31.26 18.86 25.15
CA LEU A 637 -30.05 18.67 24.34
C LEU A 637 -29.84 17.19 24.01
N ILE A 638 -29.51 16.87 22.76
CA ILE A 638 -29.21 15.52 22.29
C ILE A 638 -27.76 15.46 21.79
N LEU A 639 -26.94 14.63 22.42
CA LEU A 639 -25.53 14.44 22.13
C LEU A 639 -25.29 13.07 21.49
N ALA A 640 -25.16 13.07 20.17
CA ALA A 640 -24.74 11.90 19.42
C ALA A 640 -23.24 11.62 19.60
N LEU A 641 -22.85 10.36 19.75
CA LEU A 641 -21.45 9.96 19.92
C LEU A 641 -20.76 9.64 18.58
N SER A 642 -21.44 9.87 17.47
CA SER A 642 -20.86 9.99 16.12
C SER A 642 -21.80 10.74 15.18
N ARG A 643 -21.26 11.28 14.09
CA ARG A 643 -22.04 11.88 12.98
C ARG A 643 -22.99 10.89 12.33
N GLU A 644 -22.64 9.60 12.29
CA GLU A 644 -23.57 8.55 11.85
C GLU A 644 -24.78 8.43 12.78
N ASN A 645 -24.57 8.54 14.10
CA ASN A 645 -25.65 8.52 15.06
C ASN A 645 -26.55 9.75 14.92
N ALA A 646 -25.97 10.95 14.76
CA ALA A 646 -26.70 12.18 14.50
C ALA A 646 -27.56 12.09 13.22
N ARG A 647 -26.98 11.64 12.10
CA ARG A 647 -27.73 11.43 10.84
C ARG A 647 -28.89 10.46 10.99
N SER A 648 -28.70 9.38 11.76
CA SER A 648 -29.77 8.40 11.98
C SER A 648 -30.94 9.03 12.75
N LEU A 649 -30.66 9.87 13.75
CA LEU A 649 -31.69 10.62 14.47
C LEU A 649 -32.40 11.62 13.57
N LEU A 650 -31.66 12.40 12.78
CA LEU A 650 -32.24 13.37 11.84
C LEU A 650 -33.12 12.71 10.77
N ALA A 651 -32.76 11.50 10.34
CA ALA A 651 -33.55 10.77 9.35
C ALA A 651 -34.94 10.41 9.88
N GLU A 652 -35.05 10.09 11.18
CA GLU A 652 -36.31 9.69 11.81
C GLU A 652 -37.07 10.86 12.45
N SER A 653 -36.37 11.88 12.93
CA SER A 653 -36.94 13.03 13.63
C SER A 653 -36.20 14.32 13.26
N PRO A 654 -36.51 14.92 12.09
CA PRO A 654 -35.85 16.15 11.63
C PRO A 654 -35.99 17.33 12.60
N ASP A 655 -37.09 17.36 13.35
CA ASP A 655 -37.44 18.46 14.27
C ASP A 655 -36.44 18.62 15.43
N VAL A 656 -35.59 17.62 15.68
CA VAL A 656 -34.57 17.69 16.74
C VAL A 656 -33.30 18.42 16.30
N ALA A 657 -33.19 18.83 15.03
CA ALA A 657 -31.99 19.44 14.47
C ALA A 657 -31.41 20.62 15.28
N PRO A 658 -32.21 21.59 15.78
CA PRO A 658 -31.68 22.72 16.54
C PRO A 658 -30.98 22.32 17.85
N ARG A 659 -31.29 21.13 18.37
CA ARG A 659 -30.83 20.64 19.68
C ARG A 659 -29.94 19.41 19.57
N LEU A 660 -29.57 19.01 18.36
CA LEU A 660 -28.77 17.83 18.09
C LEU A 660 -27.35 18.22 17.75
N PHE A 661 -26.39 17.68 18.50
CA PHE A 661 -24.97 17.87 18.24
C PHE A 661 -24.23 16.53 18.35
N THR A 662 -23.03 16.44 17.76
CA THR A 662 -22.08 15.44 18.26
C THR A 662 -21.46 15.92 19.57
N LEU A 663 -21.10 15.03 20.49
CA LEU A 663 -20.54 15.41 21.80
C LEU A 663 -19.36 16.39 21.68
N LYS A 664 -18.36 16.04 20.87
CA LYS A 664 -17.16 16.88 20.68
C LYS A 664 -17.46 18.20 19.96
N GLN A 665 -18.40 18.19 19.03
CA GLN A 665 -18.83 19.40 18.36
C GLN A 665 -19.51 20.35 19.35
N PHE A 666 -20.39 19.83 20.22
CA PHE A 666 -21.02 20.63 21.26
C PHE A 666 -20.00 21.18 22.25
N ALA A 667 -19.03 20.37 22.69
CA ALA A 667 -17.94 20.81 23.58
C ALA A 667 -17.17 22.01 23.00
N ARG A 668 -16.86 21.97 21.70
CA ARG A 668 -16.23 23.12 21.02
C ARG A 668 -17.17 24.30 20.84
N TRP A 669 -18.43 24.03 20.47
CA TRP A 669 -19.43 25.06 20.24
C TRP A 669 -19.73 25.85 21.52
N ILE A 670 -19.94 25.18 22.66
CA ILE A 670 -20.23 25.83 23.93
C ILE A 670 -19.04 26.64 24.48
N SER A 671 -17.80 26.34 24.08
CA SER A 671 -16.62 27.10 24.52
C SER A 671 -16.61 28.57 24.04
N VAL A 672 -17.41 28.89 23.02
CA VAL A 672 -17.52 30.25 22.45
C VAL A 672 -18.94 30.81 22.55
N HIS A 673 -19.86 30.10 23.21
CA HIS A 673 -21.25 30.50 23.40
C HIS A 673 -21.59 30.54 24.88
N ASP A 674 -22.18 31.65 25.31
CA ASP A 674 -22.56 31.86 26.70
C ASP A 674 -24.08 31.77 26.85
N ARG A 675 -24.55 30.84 27.69
CA ARG A 675 -25.98 30.63 27.93
C ARG A 675 -26.46 31.64 28.98
N PRO A 676 -27.47 32.48 28.68
CA PRO A 676 -28.07 33.36 29.68
C PRO A 676 -28.64 32.57 30.86
N ALA A 677 -28.32 33.01 32.09
CA ALA A 677 -28.70 32.31 33.32
C ALA A 677 -30.23 32.18 33.55
N ASP A 678 -31.03 33.02 32.88
CA ASP A 678 -32.49 33.05 32.96
C ASP A 678 -33.19 32.21 31.88
N LYS A 679 -32.45 31.62 30.94
CA LYS A 679 -33.02 30.83 29.84
C LYS A 679 -32.88 29.32 30.04
N ALA A 680 -33.95 28.59 29.70
CA ALA A 680 -33.93 27.14 29.61
C ALA A 680 -33.08 26.66 28.41
N LEU A 681 -32.34 25.55 28.57
CA LEU A 681 -31.36 25.06 27.58
C LEU A 681 -31.97 24.88 26.19
N GLY A 682 -33.10 24.18 26.11
CA GLY A 682 -33.74 23.87 24.83
C GLY A 682 -34.27 25.12 24.12
N ALA A 683 -34.80 26.11 24.86
CA ALA A 683 -35.27 27.36 24.26
C ALA A 683 -34.10 28.21 23.75
N TRP A 684 -33.00 28.25 24.51
CA TRP A 684 -31.80 28.95 24.07
C TRP A 684 -31.20 28.35 22.79
N LEU A 685 -31.14 27.02 22.69
CA LEU A 685 -30.67 26.32 21.49
C LEU A 685 -31.60 26.53 20.28
N ASP A 686 -32.91 26.56 20.47
CA ASP A 686 -33.87 26.82 19.39
C ASP A 686 -33.73 28.22 18.77
N GLU A 687 -33.21 29.19 19.55
CA GLU A 687 -33.00 30.58 19.12
C GLU A 687 -31.65 30.83 18.43
N GLN A 688 -30.71 29.87 18.47
CA GLN A 688 -29.38 30.06 17.89
C GLN A 688 -29.39 29.79 16.37
N ASP A 689 -29.16 30.85 15.59
CA ASP A 689 -29.05 30.81 14.13
C ASP A 689 -27.81 30.06 13.61
N ASP A 690 -26.82 29.81 14.48
CA ASP A 690 -25.56 29.14 14.16
C ASP A 690 -25.50 27.67 14.63
N THR A 691 -26.64 27.10 15.03
CA THR A 691 -26.75 25.67 15.32
C THR A 691 -26.34 24.82 14.11
N PRO A 692 -25.73 23.63 14.33
CA PRO A 692 -25.14 22.83 13.28
C PRO A 692 -26.13 22.59 12.15
N ARG A 693 -25.76 23.01 10.94
CA ARG A 693 -26.58 22.72 9.78
C ARG A 693 -26.58 21.22 9.56
N VAL A 694 -27.68 20.69 9.03
CA VAL A 694 -27.80 19.29 8.62
C VAL A 694 -26.60 18.82 7.77
N ALA A 695 -26.05 19.73 6.95
CA ALA A 695 -24.85 19.50 6.15
C ALA A 695 -23.58 19.15 6.97
N GLU A 696 -23.45 19.65 8.20
CA GLU A 696 -22.30 19.39 9.07
C GLU A 696 -22.28 17.96 9.60
N PHE A 697 -23.43 17.27 9.64
CA PHE A 697 -23.48 15.85 10.00
C PHE A 697 -23.20 14.91 8.81
N LEU A 698 -23.06 15.46 7.60
CA LEU A 698 -22.72 14.68 6.42
C LEU A 698 -21.22 14.31 6.41
N GLY A 699 -20.92 13.19 5.75
CA GLY A 699 -19.56 12.67 5.61
C GLY A 699 -18.98 12.02 6.86
N SER A 700 -17.65 11.89 6.87
CA SER A 700 -16.89 11.25 7.95
C SER A 700 -15.79 12.19 8.43
N ASN A 701 -16.04 12.93 9.51
CA ASN A 701 -15.01 13.67 10.23
C ASN A 701 -14.65 12.95 11.53
N PRO A 702 -13.46 12.33 11.64
CA PRO A 702 -13.05 11.65 12.86
C PRO A 702 -12.89 12.57 14.07
N GLU A 703 -12.80 13.90 13.89
CA GLU A 703 -12.69 14.86 15.00
C GLU A 703 -14.00 15.06 15.79
N ASP A 704 -15.12 14.57 15.24
CA ASP A 704 -16.45 14.71 15.85
C ASP A 704 -16.96 13.38 16.42
N ASP A 705 -16.38 12.28 15.96
CA ASP A 705 -16.79 10.94 16.36
C ASP A 705 -16.05 10.50 17.62
N VAL A 706 -16.80 9.88 18.55
CA VAL A 706 -16.21 9.16 19.67
C VAL A 706 -15.93 7.73 19.24
N ASN A 707 -14.66 7.31 19.38
CA ASN A 707 -14.20 6.00 18.94
C ASN A 707 -15.00 4.86 19.60
N ASP A 708 -15.49 3.92 18.78
CA ASP A 708 -16.21 2.75 19.27
C ASP A 708 -15.23 1.62 19.68
N PRO A 709 -15.15 1.26 20.97
CA PRO A 709 -14.17 0.29 21.46
C PRO A 709 -14.67 -1.16 21.32
N MET A 710 -15.88 -1.39 20.80
CA MET A 710 -16.47 -2.73 20.71
C MET A 710 -15.61 -3.68 19.84
N GLY A 711 -15.26 -4.83 20.41
CA GLY A 711 -14.40 -5.83 19.77
C GLY A 711 -12.91 -5.46 19.71
N MET A 712 -12.51 -4.36 20.34
CA MET A 712 -11.12 -3.90 20.43
C MET A 712 -10.48 -4.29 21.78
N PRO A 713 -9.13 -4.40 21.85
CA PRO A 713 -8.42 -4.60 23.12
C PRO A 713 -8.67 -3.48 24.14
N LEU A 714 -8.48 -3.79 25.44
CA LEU A 714 -8.76 -2.89 26.58
C LEU A 714 -8.17 -1.48 26.44
N LYS A 715 -6.99 -1.32 25.80
CA LYS A 715 -6.37 -0.01 25.56
C LYS A 715 -7.28 0.99 24.82
N TYR A 716 -8.16 0.51 23.94
CA TYR A 716 -9.09 1.38 23.19
C TYR A 716 -10.31 1.79 24.02
N TRP A 717 -10.67 1.02 25.05
CA TRP A 717 -11.70 1.40 26.01
C TRP A 717 -11.25 2.56 26.89
N ARG A 718 -9.97 2.56 27.30
CA ARG A 718 -9.34 3.69 28.01
C ARG A 718 -9.37 4.96 27.17
N LEU A 719 -8.84 4.90 25.94
CA LEU A 719 -8.86 6.03 25.01
C LEU A 719 -10.28 6.61 24.83
N MET A 720 -11.29 5.75 24.64
CA MET A 720 -12.69 6.18 24.53
C MET A 720 -13.19 6.87 25.81
N SER A 721 -12.83 6.36 26.99
CA SER A 721 -13.30 6.90 28.27
C SER A 721 -12.65 8.25 28.59
N ASP A 722 -11.35 8.38 28.32
CA ASP A 722 -10.61 9.64 28.47
C ASP A 722 -11.22 10.71 27.55
N GLU A 723 -11.48 10.33 26.30
CA GLU A 723 -12.10 11.20 25.28
C GLU A 723 -13.53 11.63 25.66
N LEU A 724 -14.31 10.74 26.29
CA LEU A 724 -15.63 11.09 26.85
C LEU A 724 -15.50 12.04 28.03
N ALA A 725 -14.60 11.75 28.97
CA ALA A 725 -14.41 12.55 30.18
C ALA A 725 -14.01 14.00 29.84
N ASP A 726 -13.00 14.17 28.96
CA ASP A 726 -12.55 15.48 28.50
C ASP A 726 -13.70 16.26 27.85
N SER A 727 -14.42 15.63 26.92
CA SER A 727 -15.51 16.30 26.20
C SER A 727 -16.71 16.64 27.10
N ILE A 728 -17.01 15.78 28.08
CA ILE A 728 -18.12 16.00 29.03
C ILE A 728 -17.78 17.12 30.02
N ASP A 729 -16.53 17.17 30.52
CA ASP A 729 -16.05 18.25 31.39
C ASP A 729 -16.15 19.61 30.67
N ASP A 730 -15.72 19.69 29.42
CA ASP A 730 -15.86 20.89 28.59
C ASP A 730 -17.34 21.32 28.44
N VAL A 731 -18.24 20.36 28.22
CA VAL A 731 -19.69 20.63 28.09
C VAL A 731 -20.28 21.13 29.40
N ILE A 732 -19.98 20.49 30.52
CA ILE A 732 -20.50 20.86 31.83
C ILE A 732 -19.98 22.25 32.23
N ARG A 733 -18.67 22.50 32.06
CA ARG A 733 -18.07 23.81 32.34
C ARG A 733 -18.69 24.88 31.46
N GLY A 734 -18.85 24.65 30.17
CA GLY A 734 -19.49 25.61 29.27
C GLY A 734 -20.93 25.94 29.70
N LEU A 735 -21.75 24.92 29.93
CA LEU A 735 -23.16 25.08 30.27
C LEU A 735 -23.42 25.69 31.65
N TYR A 736 -22.59 25.37 32.65
CA TYR A 736 -22.87 25.65 34.07
C TYR A 736 -21.75 26.42 34.79
N HIS A 737 -20.84 27.10 34.07
CA HIS A 737 -19.74 27.86 34.68
C HIS A 737 -20.20 28.85 35.77
N HIS A 738 -21.40 29.44 35.67
CA HIS A 738 -21.97 30.30 36.70
C HIS A 738 -22.30 29.58 38.01
N GLU A 739 -22.66 28.30 37.96
CA GLU A 739 -23.01 27.48 39.13
C GLU A 739 -21.79 26.82 39.75
N VAL A 740 -20.79 26.47 38.93
CA VAL A 740 -19.51 25.87 39.36
C VAL A 740 -18.60 26.89 40.08
N ALA A 741 -18.78 28.19 39.83
CA ALA A 741 -17.95 29.27 40.40
C ALA A 741 -18.40 29.78 41.79
N GLN A 742 -19.51 29.31 42.36
CA GLN A 742 -19.95 29.71 43.71
C GLN A 742 -19.38 28.75 44.78
N PRO A 743 -18.46 29.20 45.66
CA PRO A 743 -18.05 28.38 46.80
C PRO A 743 -19.22 28.26 47.76
N GLN A 744 -19.57 27.03 48.14
CA GLN A 744 -20.55 26.75 49.19
C GLN A 744 -20.12 27.47 50.48
N THR A 745 -20.87 28.49 50.88
CA THR A 745 -20.73 29.18 52.18
C THR A 745 -21.51 28.47 53.27
#